data_AF-A0A1V8YV63-F1
#
_entry.id   AF-A0A1V8YV63-F1
#
_cell.length_a   1.000
_cell.length_b   1.000
_cell.length_c   1.000
_cell.angle_alpha   90.00
_cell.angle_beta   90.00
_cell.angle_gamma   90.00
#
_symmetry.space_group_name_H-M   'P 1'
#
loop_
_entity.id
_entity.type
_entity.pdbx_description
1 polymer ?
#
loop_
_entity_poly.entity_id
_entity_poly.type
_entity_poly.pdbx_seq_one_letter_code
_entity_poly.pdbx_strand_id
1 'polypeptide(L)'
;MKLKFLLVTFLWTLLLAVPATHVSGETTTDEQLTEYYDFLKNEYASFGQTFEEFTANYYQQNALNDTLSDEEQLKAYLQSVNEQYLPAEAERLEKIAPLWSFNIGNSLDKLTFEEKPNYSTYDLLNTVQPGDVIFEKNRAGNNGLFLHHVMIVEGIYEETHLINGKEETFHYIRTIEATKESDPTEFKPNGVVYGVLDDTRFDYTEAIILRISSATTLQKNAAITFMKSQLGKPYSVGNSIEGVLNHRDRKSSRKNWYCSMLVWAAYMNATPDGRIDELTSQDDPNFQGIDLETDDQINQPGVTPNDILRSNKVEKTNPSFSDYKDYTQNINISNVGTPTIELGDFIFNQNSNLYNLRNNYRFIAIDKNNQKPYVSTELTLGRTSGGSLVAQLDIFTKFLLTDEAKEKYADSSIPVIPKMIATEDIPNYVMNWINTYTHCSFEVVYSQDITTDLNHLRYNPSYTKIAKKAHPINNYQVNQVVHTPPPFTQQRFDYTENLTVYEHYELSNPNPAFADISHNKMAGGWYYFYNNFYALVRLENGTYRYATYLRFHGSFSTAVAERNGYGLNYNYTMTAEAKEKYGNYYNNIIKNQSVDFGIDWLNQYTKESTLIVFSKDIDKDITRLNQGTATVGKGFNDKGQYVYCIL
;
A
#
# COMPACT_ATOMS: atom_id res chain seq x y z
N MET A 1 -48.76 -25.80 -38.81
CA MET A 1 -47.93 -26.12 -39.99
C MET A 1 -46.49 -25.73 -39.69
N LYS A 2 -45.58 -26.71 -39.67
CA LYS A 2 -44.08 -26.64 -39.70
C LYS A 2 -43.40 -25.73 -38.63
N LEU A 3 -42.85 -26.25 -37.53
CA LEU A 3 -41.62 -27.04 -37.36
C LEU A 3 -40.32 -26.24 -37.62
N LYS A 4 -39.51 -26.01 -36.58
CA LYS A 4 -38.10 -26.49 -36.50
C LYS A 4 -37.45 -26.22 -35.14
N PHE A 5 -37.12 -27.32 -34.47
CA PHE A 5 -36.01 -27.48 -33.53
C PHE A 5 -34.67 -27.22 -34.25
N LEU A 6 -33.67 -26.67 -33.54
CA LEU A 6 -32.28 -27.10 -33.66
C LEU A 6 -31.51 -26.78 -32.37
N LEU A 7 -31.14 -27.84 -31.65
CA LEU A 7 -29.97 -27.89 -30.76
C LEU A 7 -28.70 -27.67 -31.61
N VAL A 8 -27.64 -27.10 -31.02
CA VAL A 8 -26.27 -27.66 -30.94
C VAL A 8 -25.30 -26.57 -30.46
N THR A 9 -24.78 -26.81 -29.25
CA THR A 9 -23.47 -26.48 -28.67
C THR A 9 -22.42 -25.76 -29.55
N PHE A 10 -21.80 -24.72 -28.99
CA PHE A 10 -20.38 -24.43 -29.18
C PHE A 10 -19.72 -24.05 -27.85
N LEU A 11 -18.66 -24.79 -27.51
CA LEU A 11 -17.84 -24.64 -26.31
C LEU A 11 -16.65 -23.72 -26.65
N TRP A 12 -16.39 -22.73 -25.77
CA TRP A 12 -15.09 -22.14 -25.39
C TRP A 12 -14.06 -21.72 -26.48
N THR A 13 -13.67 -20.42 -26.51
CA THR A 13 -12.32 -19.95 -26.13
C THR A 13 -12.10 -18.43 -26.28
N LEU A 14 -11.67 -17.83 -25.15
CA LEU A 14 -10.67 -16.75 -24.91
C LEU A 14 -10.81 -15.29 -25.41
N LEU A 15 -10.63 -14.41 -24.40
CA LEU A 15 -9.80 -13.19 -24.31
C LEU A 15 -10.40 -11.80 -24.66
N LEU A 16 -10.54 -11.03 -23.56
CA LEU A 16 -10.25 -9.60 -23.37
C LEU A 16 -10.88 -8.57 -24.31
N ALA A 17 -11.92 -7.91 -23.79
CA ALA A 17 -11.95 -6.45 -23.71
C ALA A 17 -12.83 -6.09 -22.49
N VAL A 18 -12.30 -5.25 -21.61
CA VAL A 18 -13.08 -4.55 -20.60
C VAL A 18 -13.80 -3.41 -21.32
N PRO A 19 -15.13 -3.31 -21.23
CA PRO A 19 -15.78 -2.01 -21.15
C PRO A 19 -16.24 -1.81 -19.72
N ALA A 20 -15.87 -0.67 -19.16
CA ALA A 20 -16.56 -0.07 -18.03
C ALA A 20 -18.07 -0.13 -18.32
N THR A 21 -18.75 -1.01 -17.61
CA THR A 21 -20.20 -0.96 -17.50
C THR A 21 -20.45 -0.21 -16.21
N HIS A 22 -20.84 1.07 -16.33
CA HIS A 22 -21.73 1.65 -15.35
C HIS A 22 -22.92 0.70 -15.26
N VAL A 23 -22.91 -0.15 -14.24
CA VAL A 23 -24.10 -0.84 -13.80
C VAL A 23 -24.84 0.20 -12.97
N SER A 24 -25.69 1.00 -13.64
CA SER A 24 -26.85 1.56 -12.96
C SER A 24 -27.80 0.38 -12.73
N GLY A 25 -27.52 -0.39 -11.68
CA GLY A 25 -28.54 -1.23 -11.10
C GLY A 25 -29.62 -0.28 -10.60
N GLU A 26 -30.87 -0.48 -11.02
CA GLU A 26 -32.01 0.18 -10.39
C GLU A 26 -31.98 -0.21 -8.91
N THR A 27 -31.48 0.68 -8.05
CA THR A 27 -31.53 0.52 -6.59
C THR A 27 -32.98 0.47 -6.19
N THR A 28 -33.32 -0.48 -5.32
CA THR A 28 -34.70 -0.58 -4.83
C THR A 28 -35.03 0.62 -3.93
N THR A 29 -36.28 1.04 -3.88
CA THR A 29 -36.72 2.17 -3.03
C THR A 29 -36.34 1.95 -1.56
N ASP A 30 -36.32 0.71 -1.07
CA ASP A 30 -35.93 0.38 0.30
C ASP A 30 -34.41 0.57 0.57
N GLU A 31 -33.55 0.30 -0.42
CA GLU A 31 -32.11 0.58 -0.33
C GLU A 31 -31.85 2.09 -0.28
N GLN A 32 -32.54 2.86 -1.12
CA GLN A 32 -32.46 4.33 -1.13
C GLN A 32 -32.94 4.94 0.20
N LEU A 33 -34.05 4.43 0.75
CA LEU A 33 -34.55 4.89 2.05
C LEU A 33 -33.56 4.58 3.19
N THR A 34 -32.86 3.46 3.12
CA THR A 34 -31.82 3.11 4.10
C THR A 34 -30.64 4.09 4.03
N GLU A 35 -30.14 4.36 2.82
CA GLU A 35 -29.06 5.33 2.60
C GLU A 35 -29.43 6.73 3.11
N TYR A 36 -30.64 7.21 2.79
CA TYR A 36 -31.11 8.52 3.25
C TYR A 36 -31.40 8.56 4.75
N TYR A 37 -31.91 7.48 5.34
CA TYR A 37 -32.07 7.39 6.79
C TYR A 37 -30.74 7.54 7.51
N ASP A 38 -29.73 6.77 7.08
CA ASP A 38 -28.39 6.83 7.68
C ASP A 38 -27.74 8.20 7.48
N PHE A 39 -27.96 8.83 6.31
CA PHE A 39 -27.53 10.21 6.09
C PHE A 39 -28.18 11.18 7.10
N LEU A 40 -29.51 11.25 7.17
CA LEU A 40 -30.23 12.21 8.04
C LEU A 40 -29.92 11.97 9.52
N LYS A 41 -29.76 10.71 9.92
CA LYS A 41 -29.35 10.32 11.27
C LYS A 41 -27.95 10.80 11.64
N ASN A 42 -27.02 10.79 10.69
CA ASN A 42 -25.65 11.29 10.90
C ASN A 42 -25.54 12.82 10.78
N GLU A 43 -26.52 13.43 10.12
CA GLU A 43 -26.62 14.87 9.87
C GLU A 43 -27.15 15.64 11.08
N TYR A 44 -28.26 15.19 11.68
CA TYR A 44 -28.91 15.91 12.79
C TYR A 44 -28.70 15.21 14.13
N ALA A 45 -28.12 15.91 15.10
CA ALA A 45 -27.89 15.38 16.44
C ALA A 45 -29.19 15.02 17.18
N SER A 46 -30.31 15.63 16.78
CA SER A 46 -31.65 15.42 17.35
C SER A 46 -32.55 14.50 16.51
N PHE A 47 -32.00 13.79 15.52
CA PHE A 47 -32.78 12.89 14.67
C PHE A 47 -33.40 11.75 15.50
N GLY A 48 -34.71 11.86 15.74
CA GLY A 48 -35.43 11.01 16.70
C GLY A 48 -36.23 9.86 16.08
N GLN A 49 -36.26 9.76 14.74
CA GLN A 49 -37.01 8.71 14.05
C GLN A 49 -36.24 7.39 14.02
N THR A 50 -36.94 6.29 14.30
CA THR A 50 -36.50 4.94 13.95
C THR A 50 -36.58 4.73 12.44
N PHE A 51 -35.85 3.74 11.92
CA PHE A 51 -35.90 3.42 10.49
C PHE A 51 -37.33 3.01 10.07
N GLU A 52 -38.03 2.28 10.93
CA GLU A 52 -39.42 1.86 10.72
C GLU A 52 -40.37 3.06 10.65
N GLU A 53 -40.22 4.06 11.53
CA GLU A 53 -41.01 5.29 11.50
C GLU A 53 -40.71 6.11 10.25
N PHE A 54 -39.44 6.26 9.90
CA PHE A 54 -39.01 7.00 8.70
C PHE A 54 -39.62 6.38 7.43
N THR A 55 -39.55 5.06 7.28
CA THR A 55 -40.09 4.34 6.13
C THR A 55 -41.63 4.36 6.13
N ALA A 56 -42.28 4.22 7.28
CA ALA A 56 -43.74 4.30 7.38
C ALA A 56 -44.27 5.69 6.99
N ASN A 57 -43.59 6.76 7.43
CA ASN A 57 -43.94 8.14 7.10
C ASN A 57 -43.81 8.42 5.59
N TYR A 58 -42.75 7.90 4.94
CA TYR A 58 -42.60 7.98 3.48
C TYR A 58 -43.80 7.36 2.75
N TYR A 59 -44.13 6.10 3.05
CA TYR A 59 -45.22 5.40 2.38
C TYR A 59 -46.60 6.03 2.67
N GLN A 60 -46.79 6.59 3.88
CA GLN A 60 -48.01 7.31 4.25
C GLN A 60 -48.17 8.62 3.46
N GLN A 61 -47.09 9.40 3.30
CA GLN A 61 -47.10 10.62 2.48
C GLN A 61 -47.26 10.31 1.00
N ASN A 62 -46.62 9.24 0.52
CA ASN A 62 -46.72 8.77 -0.85
C ASN A 62 -48.17 8.40 -1.21
N ALA A 63 -48.85 7.63 -0.34
CA ALA A 63 -50.27 7.26 -0.52
C ALA A 63 -51.24 8.46 -0.62
N LEU A 64 -50.81 9.67 -0.23
CA LEU A 64 -51.59 10.91 -0.32
C LEU A 64 -51.30 11.72 -1.61
N ASN A 65 -50.23 11.42 -2.35
CA ASN A 65 -49.72 12.20 -3.47
C ASN A 65 -49.51 11.35 -4.75
N ASP A 66 -50.53 10.60 -5.16
CA ASP A 66 -50.55 9.69 -6.34
C ASP A 66 -50.41 10.40 -7.71
N THR A 67 -50.14 11.71 -7.72
CA THR A 67 -49.96 12.53 -8.94
C THR A 67 -48.49 12.83 -9.27
N LEU A 68 -47.57 12.59 -8.34
CA LEU A 68 -46.12 12.79 -8.52
C LEU A 68 -45.44 11.49 -8.94
N SER A 69 -44.30 11.56 -9.60
CA SER A 69 -43.44 10.39 -9.80
C SER A 69 -42.80 9.92 -8.48
N ASP A 70 -42.43 8.63 -8.39
CA ASP A 70 -41.79 8.07 -7.17
C ASP A 70 -40.55 8.87 -6.73
N GLU A 71 -39.78 9.37 -7.70
CA GLU A 71 -38.60 10.22 -7.48
C GLU A 71 -38.98 11.58 -6.86
N GLU A 72 -40.00 12.24 -7.40
CA GLU A 72 -40.49 13.52 -6.87
C GLU A 72 -41.13 13.37 -5.48
N GLN A 73 -41.78 12.24 -5.22
CA GLN A 73 -42.34 11.93 -3.91
C GLN A 73 -41.26 11.70 -2.87
N LEU A 74 -40.21 10.93 -3.21
CA LEU A 74 -39.06 10.72 -2.34
C LEU A 74 -38.36 12.04 -2.05
N LYS A 75 -38.09 12.85 -3.06
CA LYS A 75 -37.53 14.20 -2.92
C LYS A 75 -38.37 15.09 -1.99
N ALA A 76 -39.70 15.12 -2.20
CA ALA A 76 -40.60 15.91 -1.36
C ALA A 76 -40.63 15.42 0.10
N TYR A 77 -40.56 14.10 0.32
CA TYR A 77 -40.47 13.53 1.67
C TYR A 77 -39.16 13.91 2.36
N LEU A 78 -38.01 13.70 1.70
CA LEU A 78 -36.71 14.05 2.25
C LEU A 78 -36.60 15.54 2.57
N GLN A 79 -37.17 16.40 1.72
CA GLN A 79 -37.27 17.84 1.98
C GLN A 79 -38.09 18.12 3.24
N SER A 80 -39.24 17.46 3.44
CA SER A 80 -40.07 17.66 4.64
C SER A 80 -39.36 17.25 5.92
N VAL A 81 -38.56 16.17 5.87
CA VAL A 81 -37.74 15.73 7.02
C VAL A 81 -36.63 16.75 7.28
N ASN A 82 -35.94 17.23 6.24
CA ASN A 82 -34.93 18.27 6.39
C ASN A 82 -35.52 19.56 7.00
N GLU A 83 -36.68 20.03 6.53
CA GLU A 83 -37.38 21.20 7.09
C GLU A 83 -37.74 21.04 8.57
N GLN A 84 -37.99 19.81 9.03
CA GLN A 84 -38.28 19.50 10.44
C GLN A 84 -37.03 19.62 11.35
N TYR A 85 -35.88 19.08 10.93
CA TYR A 85 -34.70 18.95 11.80
C TYR A 85 -33.65 20.06 11.61
N LEU A 86 -33.57 20.64 10.42
CA LEU A 86 -32.57 21.65 10.06
C LEU A 86 -32.52 22.86 11.02
N PRO A 87 -33.65 23.50 11.42
CA PRO A 87 -33.57 24.70 12.25
C PRO A 87 -32.94 24.47 13.61
N ALA A 88 -33.28 23.35 14.27
CA ALA A 88 -32.75 23.01 15.59
C ALA A 88 -31.25 22.66 15.53
N GLU A 89 -30.83 21.97 14.48
CA GLU A 89 -29.43 21.63 14.27
C GLU A 89 -28.59 22.87 13.93
N ALA A 90 -29.11 23.75 13.07
CA ALA A 90 -28.46 25.03 12.75
C ALA A 90 -28.31 25.89 14.01
N GLU A 91 -29.36 26.04 14.83
CA GLU A 91 -29.29 26.77 16.10
C GLU A 91 -28.24 26.16 17.05
N ARG A 92 -28.14 24.82 17.09
CA ARG A 92 -27.11 24.12 17.89
C ARG A 92 -25.71 24.47 17.42
N LEU A 93 -25.46 24.41 16.12
CA LEU A 93 -24.15 24.70 15.52
C LEU A 93 -23.78 26.19 15.61
N GLU A 94 -24.75 27.10 15.49
CA GLU A 94 -24.54 28.55 15.64
C GLU A 94 -24.08 28.95 17.05
N LYS A 95 -24.41 28.16 18.07
CA LYS A 95 -23.98 28.39 19.47
C LYS A 95 -22.56 27.94 19.76
N ILE A 96 -21.90 27.25 18.81
CA ILE A 96 -20.51 26.85 18.93
C ILE A 96 -19.63 28.10 18.85
N ALA A 97 -18.76 28.30 19.85
CA ALA A 97 -17.94 29.50 19.95
C ALA A 97 -16.92 29.57 18.80
N PRO A 98 -16.73 30.75 18.17
CA PRO A 98 -15.76 30.88 17.10
C PRO A 98 -14.32 30.77 17.62
N LEU A 99 -13.46 30.09 16.87
CA LEU A 99 -12.02 30.08 17.11
C LEU A 99 -11.38 31.35 16.53
N TRP A 100 -10.24 31.77 17.08
CA TRP A 100 -9.45 32.89 16.53
C TRP A 100 -9.07 32.64 15.05
N SER A 101 -8.90 31.37 14.67
CA SER A 101 -8.44 30.94 13.35
C SER A 101 -9.52 31.04 12.26
N PHE A 102 -10.78 31.33 12.61
CA PHE A 102 -11.87 31.48 11.64
C PHE A 102 -11.82 32.80 10.85
N ASN A 103 -11.24 33.85 11.43
CA ASN A 103 -11.14 35.17 10.82
C ASN A 103 -9.90 35.88 11.35
N ILE A 104 -8.85 35.90 10.52
CA ILE A 104 -7.61 36.60 10.82
C ILE A 104 -7.51 37.95 10.12
N GLY A 105 -8.56 38.41 9.44
CA GLY A 105 -8.59 39.67 8.69
C GLY A 105 -8.81 39.47 7.19
N ASN A 106 -8.99 40.56 6.45
CA ASN A 106 -9.24 40.54 5.00
C ASN A 106 -8.13 41.20 4.16
N SER A 107 -7.05 41.63 4.79
CA SER A 107 -5.90 42.27 4.13
C SER A 107 -4.60 41.78 4.76
N LEU A 108 -3.59 41.56 3.92
CA LEU A 108 -2.32 40.93 4.33
C LEU A 108 -1.53 41.79 5.33
N ASP A 109 -1.69 43.11 5.31
CA ASP A 109 -1.09 44.05 6.25
C ASP A 109 -1.83 44.14 7.60
N LYS A 110 -3.00 43.51 7.71
CA LYS A 110 -3.87 43.56 8.88
C LYS A 110 -4.21 42.17 9.43
N LEU A 111 -3.37 41.18 9.13
CA LEU A 111 -3.58 39.85 9.69
C LEU A 111 -3.31 39.85 11.19
N THR A 112 -4.17 39.20 11.97
CA THR A 112 -4.01 39.06 13.42
C THR A 112 -3.96 37.61 13.86
N PHE A 113 -3.00 37.28 14.72
CA PHE A 113 -2.83 35.96 15.31
C PHE A 113 -2.91 36.05 16.83
N GLU A 114 -3.83 35.31 17.44
CA GLU A 114 -3.96 35.24 18.90
C GLU A 114 -3.04 34.17 19.50
N GLU A 115 -2.72 33.13 18.72
CA GLU A 115 -1.82 32.05 19.07
C GLU A 115 -1.10 31.48 17.84
N LYS A 116 -0.07 30.67 18.08
CA LYS A 116 0.68 29.98 17.03
C LYS A 116 -0.10 28.73 16.61
N PRO A 117 -0.38 28.53 15.31
CA PRO A 117 -1.11 27.36 14.84
C PRO A 117 -0.35 26.06 15.11
N ASN A 118 -1.09 24.99 15.39
CA ASN A 118 -0.56 23.65 15.70
C ASN A 118 -0.79 22.67 14.53
N TYR A 119 0.21 21.84 14.22
CA TYR A 119 0.18 20.85 13.13
C TYR A 119 0.71 19.48 13.55
N SER A 120 0.66 19.18 14.86
CA SER A 120 1.25 17.98 15.45
C SER A 120 0.45 16.69 15.43
N THR A 121 -0.74 16.69 14.83
CA THR A 121 -1.74 15.64 14.95
C THR A 121 -2.11 15.06 13.60
N TYR A 122 -2.37 15.91 12.59
CA TYR A 122 -3.00 15.47 11.34
C TYR A 122 -2.09 15.54 10.10
N ASP A 123 -0.84 16.01 10.22
CA ASP A 123 0.08 16.24 9.09
C ASP A 123 -0.54 17.14 7.99
N LEU A 124 -1.30 18.16 8.41
CA LEU A 124 -2.03 19.03 7.49
C LEU A 124 -1.09 19.75 6.53
N LEU A 125 0.08 20.21 7.01
CA LEU A 125 1.07 20.94 6.20
C LEU A 125 1.58 20.15 4.99
N ASN A 126 1.52 18.81 5.02
CA ASN A 126 1.94 17.97 3.90
C ASN A 126 0.75 17.32 3.17
N THR A 127 -0.46 17.47 3.71
CA THR A 127 -1.67 16.85 3.15
C THR A 127 -2.45 17.85 2.30
N VAL A 128 -2.63 19.07 2.77
CA VAL A 128 -3.40 20.09 2.06
C VAL A 128 -2.63 20.64 0.88
N GLN A 129 -3.37 21.05 -0.14
CA GLN A 129 -2.85 21.72 -1.33
C GLN A 129 -3.63 23.00 -1.61
N PRO A 130 -3.02 24.02 -2.23
CA PRO A 130 -3.75 25.16 -2.79
C PRO A 130 -4.93 24.69 -3.64
N GLY A 131 -6.12 25.20 -3.35
CA GLY A 131 -7.36 24.85 -4.02
C GLY A 131 -8.13 23.70 -3.37
N ASP A 132 -7.59 23.02 -2.37
CA ASP A 132 -8.43 22.09 -1.60
C ASP A 132 -9.57 22.88 -0.93
N VAL A 133 -10.75 22.28 -0.86
CA VAL A 133 -11.89 22.79 -0.10
C VAL A 133 -11.89 22.13 1.26
N ILE A 134 -11.98 22.92 2.33
CA ILE A 134 -12.17 22.38 3.68
C ILE A 134 -13.64 22.46 4.00
N PHE A 135 -14.25 21.32 4.30
CA PHE A 135 -15.60 21.20 4.81
C PHE A 135 -15.56 21.07 6.33
N GLU A 136 -16.32 21.89 7.04
CA GLU A 136 -16.40 21.93 8.50
C GLU A 136 -17.79 21.47 8.93
N LYS A 137 -17.88 20.28 9.52
CA LYS A 137 -19.17 19.70 9.96
C LYS A 137 -19.76 20.47 11.15
N ASN A 138 -18.95 20.81 12.15
CA ASN A 138 -19.44 21.45 13.38
C ASN A 138 -19.42 22.98 13.31
N ARG A 139 -20.01 23.56 12.26
CA ARG A 139 -20.15 25.02 12.09
C ARG A 139 -21.39 25.32 11.24
N ALA A 140 -22.08 26.44 11.45
CA ALA A 140 -23.19 26.84 10.58
C ALA A 140 -23.30 28.37 10.47
N GLY A 141 -23.99 28.84 9.43
CA GLY A 141 -24.33 30.25 9.26
C GLY A 141 -25.53 30.66 10.14
N ASN A 142 -25.54 31.91 10.60
CA ASN A 142 -26.53 32.42 11.55
C ASN A 142 -27.86 32.83 10.89
N ASN A 143 -28.59 31.85 10.35
CA ASN A 143 -29.89 32.05 9.72
C ASN A 143 -30.80 30.81 9.68
N GLY A 144 -30.38 29.67 10.23
CA GLY A 144 -31.19 28.44 10.22
C GLY A 144 -31.45 27.81 8.85
N LEU A 145 -30.77 28.25 7.78
CA LEU A 145 -31.03 27.77 6.40
C LEU A 145 -29.99 26.79 5.88
N PHE A 146 -28.74 26.85 6.35
CA PHE A 146 -27.66 25.97 5.89
C PHE A 146 -26.85 25.44 7.06
N LEU A 147 -26.57 24.14 7.04
CA LEU A 147 -25.59 23.53 7.92
C LEU A 147 -24.20 23.62 7.31
N HIS A 148 -23.21 23.45 8.18
CA HIS A 148 -21.81 23.31 7.83
C HIS A 148 -21.19 24.60 7.28
N HIS A 149 -19.90 24.54 7.03
CA HIS A 149 -19.16 25.64 6.44
C HIS A 149 -18.09 25.11 5.50
N VAL A 150 -17.76 25.91 4.48
CA VAL A 150 -16.70 25.57 3.52
C VAL A 150 -15.80 26.76 3.25
N MET A 151 -14.55 26.46 2.89
CA MET A 151 -13.54 27.44 2.49
C MET A 151 -12.58 26.84 1.48
N ILE A 152 -11.80 27.67 0.80
CA ILE A 152 -10.69 27.20 -0.05
C ILE A 152 -9.37 27.39 0.68
N VAL A 153 -8.44 26.45 0.51
CA VAL A 153 -7.03 26.62 0.88
C VAL A 153 -6.37 27.54 -0.14
N GLU A 154 -5.87 28.69 0.29
CA GLU A 154 -5.06 29.57 -0.57
C GLU A 154 -3.66 29.00 -0.74
N GLY A 155 -3.03 28.59 0.36
CA GLY A 155 -1.69 28.04 0.36
C GLY A 155 -1.09 27.93 1.76
N ILE A 156 0.19 27.54 1.79
CA ILE A 156 0.99 27.42 3.01
C ILE A 156 2.05 28.51 2.98
N TYR A 157 2.17 29.27 4.07
CA TYR A 157 3.04 30.43 4.17
C TYR A 157 3.93 30.34 5.41
N GLU A 158 5.18 30.78 5.29
CA GLU A 158 6.06 31.09 6.41
C GLU A 158 6.14 32.63 6.53
N GLU A 159 5.61 33.17 7.62
CA GLU A 159 5.57 34.62 7.85
C GLU A 159 5.88 34.93 9.33
N THR A 160 6.28 36.18 9.60
CA THR A 160 6.50 36.68 10.96
C THR A 160 5.34 37.56 11.37
N HIS A 161 4.71 37.22 12.50
CA HIS A 161 3.57 37.96 13.05
C HIS A 161 3.74 38.21 14.55
N LEU A 162 3.05 39.23 15.06
CA LEU A 162 3.00 39.53 16.49
C LEU A 162 1.96 38.63 17.17
N ILE A 163 2.41 37.83 18.14
CA ILE A 163 1.55 37.03 19.03
C ILE A 163 1.85 37.46 20.45
N ASN A 164 0.85 37.97 21.16
CA ASN A 164 1.00 38.46 22.54
C ASN A 164 2.17 39.46 22.73
N GLY A 165 2.39 40.32 21.75
CA GLY A 165 3.43 41.35 21.77
C GLY A 165 4.85 40.86 21.41
N LYS A 166 5.00 39.61 20.97
CA LYS A 166 6.27 39.02 20.54
C LYS A 166 6.21 38.63 19.07
N GLU A 167 7.25 38.97 18.31
CA GLU A 167 7.41 38.51 16.93
C GLU A 167 7.72 37.01 16.93
N GLU A 168 6.94 36.25 16.18
CA GLU A 168 7.09 34.81 16.00
C GLU A 168 7.04 34.50 14.50
N THR A 169 7.99 33.70 14.02
CA THR A 169 7.99 33.15 12.66
C THR A 169 7.45 31.73 12.69
N PHE A 170 6.48 31.43 11.84
CA PHE A 170 5.86 30.11 11.77
C PHE A 170 5.22 29.82 10.42
N HIS A 171 5.06 28.54 10.11
CA HIS A 171 4.28 28.06 8.98
C HIS A 171 2.80 28.06 9.33
N TYR A 172 1.93 28.41 8.37
CA TYR A 172 0.49 28.22 8.52
C TYR A 172 -0.23 28.01 7.19
N ILE A 173 -1.34 27.27 7.24
CA ILE A 173 -2.25 27.08 6.11
C ILE A 173 -3.24 28.25 6.11
N ARG A 174 -3.16 29.11 5.11
CA ARG A 174 -4.11 30.23 4.94
C ARG A 174 -5.29 29.78 4.08
N THR A 175 -6.49 30.10 4.52
CA THR A 175 -7.74 29.83 3.81
C THR A 175 -8.43 31.13 3.41
N ILE A 176 -9.33 31.07 2.44
CA ILE A 176 -10.24 32.17 2.10
C ILE A 176 -11.67 31.68 2.28
N GLU A 177 -12.46 32.41 3.04
CA GLU A 177 -13.82 32.03 3.41
C GLU A 177 -14.75 33.24 3.53
N ALA A 178 -16.06 33.03 3.36
CA ALA A 178 -17.07 34.03 3.67
C ALA A 178 -17.69 33.71 5.03
N THR A 179 -17.43 34.54 6.04
CA THR A 179 -17.92 34.34 7.41
C THR A 179 -18.72 35.53 7.91
N LYS A 180 -19.67 35.25 8.81
CA LYS A 180 -20.39 36.28 9.55
C LYS A 180 -19.59 36.66 10.79
N GLU A 181 -19.35 37.95 10.98
CA GLU A 181 -18.79 38.49 12.23
C GLU A 181 -19.85 39.34 12.92
N SER A 182 -20.14 39.04 14.19
CA SER A 182 -21.22 39.71 14.92
C SER A 182 -20.81 41.11 15.37
N ASP A 183 -19.54 41.26 15.78
CA ASP A 183 -18.94 42.51 16.24
C ASP A 183 -17.72 42.86 15.38
N PRO A 184 -17.92 43.31 14.13
CA PRO A 184 -16.83 43.49 13.18
C PRO A 184 -15.90 44.64 13.60
N THR A 185 -14.60 44.39 13.50
CA THR A 185 -13.55 45.40 13.69
C THR A 185 -12.74 45.55 12.40
N GLU A 186 -11.79 46.49 12.37
CA GLU A 186 -10.90 46.60 11.20
C GLU A 186 -9.95 45.40 11.03
N PHE A 187 -9.76 44.61 12.09
CA PHE A 187 -8.90 43.41 12.11
C PHE A 187 -9.70 42.10 11.98
N LYS A 188 -10.97 42.11 12.41
CA LYS A 188 -11.94 41.01 12.22
C LYS A 188 -13.17 41.56 11.50
N PRO A 189 -13.11 41.77 10.18
CA PRO A 189 -14.23 42.32 9.44
C PRO A 189 -15.27 41.23 9.15
N ASN A 190 -16.54 41.64 8.98
CA ASN A 190 -17.60 40.77 8.49
C ASN A 190 -17.47 40.57 6.98
N GLY A 191 -17.51 39.33 6.48
CA GLY A 191 -17.50 39.04 5.05
C GLY A 191 -16.48 38.02 4.58
N VAL A 192 -15.97 38.24 3.35
CA VAL A 192 -14.89 37.43 2.77
C VAL A 192 -13.57 37.82 3.41
N VAL A 193 -12.96 36.85 4.10
CA VAL A 193 -11.78 37.03 4.95
C VAL A 193 -10.78 35.90 4.71
N TYR A 194 -9.59 36.08 5.28
CA TYR A 194 -8.64 35.00 5.48
C TYR A 194 -8.94 34.26 6.78
N GLY A 195 -8.71 32.95 6.76
CA GLY A 195 -8.68 32.09 7.93
C GLY A 195 -7.35 31.33 8.04
N VAL A 196 -7.21 30.59 9.13
CA VAL A 196 -6.13 29.63 9.35
C VAL A 196 -6.75 28.26 9.52
N LEU A 197 -6.22 27.25 8.83
CA LEU A 197 -6.50 25.85 9.11
C LEU A 197 -5.35 25.28 9.94
N ASP A 198 -5.63 24.82 11.15
CA ASP A 198 -4.68 24.12 12.00
C ASP A 198 -5.34 22.91 12.66
N ASP A 199 -4.58 22.10 13.40
CA ASP A 199 -5.12 20.88 14.04
C ASP A 199 -6.25 21.18 15.02
N THR A 200 -6.15 22.30 15.75
CA THR A 200 -7.17 22.71 16.72
C THR A 200 -8.48 22.96 16.00
N ARG A 201 -8.46 23.75 14.93
CA ARG A 201 -9.62 23.99 14.08
C ARG A 201 -10.12 22.70 13.45
N PHE A 202 -9.22 21.90 12.88
CA PHE A 202 -9.56 20.67 12.17
C PHE A 202 -10.30 19.67 13.06
N ASP A 203 -9.84 19.47 14.30
CA ASP A 203 -10.51 18.62 15.29
C ASP A 203 -11.82 19.24 15.79
N TYR A 204 -11.78 20.54 16.14
CA TYR A 204 -12.92 21.26 16.70
C TYR A 204 -14.13 21.28 15.75
N THR A 205 -13.89 21.44 14.45
CA THR A 205 -14.94 21.53 13.45
C THR A 205 -15.25 20.20 12.76
N GLU A 206 -14.61 19.10 13.15
CA GLU A 206 -14.67 17.80 12.45
C GLU A 206 -14.44 17.98 10.94
N ALA A 207 -13.34 18.65 10.60
CA ALA A 207 -13.07 19.08 9.25
C ALA A 207 -12.71 17.91 8.31
N ILE A 208 -13.03 18.07 7.03
CA ILE A 208 -12.73 17.15 5.95
C ILE A 208 -12.02 17.93 4.83
N ILE A 209 -10.94 17.37 4.30
CA ILE A 209 -10.24 17.90 3.13
C ILE A 209 -10.87 17.32 1.87
N LEU A 210 -11.43 18.18 1.03
CA LEU A 210 -12.05 17.85 -0.25
C LEU A 210 -11.17 18.36 -1.39
N ARG A 211 -10.61 17.44 -2.17
CA ARG A 211 -9.77 17.78 -3.32
C ARG A 211 -10.61 17.69 -4.60
N ILE A 212 -10.53 18.72 -5.44
CA ILE A 212 -11.22 18.74 -6.73
C ILE A 212 -10.35 17.96 -7.72
N SER A 213 -10.59 16.66 -7.83
CA SER A 213 -9.74 15.71 -8.55
C SER A 213 -9.68 15.99 -10.06
N SER A 214 -10.74 16.56 -10.62
CA SER A 214 -10.81 16.96 -12.03
C SER A 214 -10.13 18.30 -12.35
N ALA A 215 -9.76 19.10 -11.33
CA ALA A 215 -9.22 20.44 -11.56
C ALA A 215 -7.72 20.42 -11.88
N THR A 216 -7.33 21.11 -12.94
CA THR A 216 -5.91 21.38 -13.21
C THR A 216 -5.32 22.34 -12.17
N THR A 217 -3.99 22.36 -12.02
CA THR A 217 -3.31 23.37 -11.19
C THR A 217 -3.70 24.81 -11.58
N LEU A 218 -3.89 25.06 -12.89
CA LEU A 218 -4.32 26.38 -13.38
C LEU A 218 -5.75 26.72 -12.95
N GLN A 219 -6.66 25.76 -12.96
CA GLN A 219 -8.03 25.97 -12.46
C GLN A 219 -8.06 26.26 -10.96
N LYS A 220 -7.29 25.50 -10.16
CA LYS A 220 -7.17 25.77 -8.72
C LYS A 220 -6.64 27.19 -8.46
N ASN A 221 -5.63 27.62 -9.21
CA ASN A 221 -5.10 28.98 -9.11
C ASN A 221 -6.12 30.05 -9.54
N ALA A 222 -6.91 29.79 -10.59
CA ALA A 222 -7.97 30.71 -11.03
C ALA A 222 -9.08 30.83 -9.97
N ALA A 223 -9.50 29.73 -9.35
CA ALA A 223 -10.46 29.72 -8.26
C ALA A 223 -9.96 30.51 -7.04
N ILE A 224 -8.71 30.28 -6.60
CA ILE A 224 -8.08 31.07 -5.53
C ILE A 224 -8.05 32.55 -5.91
N THR A 225 -7.63 32.89 -7.13
CA THR A 225 -7.57 34.28 -7.62
C THR A 225 -8.93 34.95 -7.60
N PHE A 226 -9.97 34.23 -8.02
CA PHE A 226 -11.34 34.71 -7.93
C PHE A 226 -11.71 35.03 -6.47
N MET A 227 -11.53 34.10 -5.53
CA MET A 227 -11.89 34.33 -4.12
C MET A 227 -11.07 35.46 -3.48
N LYS A 228 -9.78 35.60 -3.80
CA LYS A 228 -8.95 36.73 -3.37
C LYS A 228 -9.52 38.07 -3.82
N SER A 229 -10.02 38.15 -5.06
CA SER A 229 -10.66 39.38 -5.57
C SER A 229 -11.97 39.74 -4.85
N GLN A 230 -12.53 38.84 -4.05
CA GLN A 230 -13.75 39.04 -3.28
C GLN A 230 -13.51 39.47 -1.82
N LEU A 231 -12.26 39.51 -1.34
CA LEU A 231 -11.92 39.90 0.03
C LEU A 231 -12.56 41.24 0.44
N GLY A 232 -13.11 41.28 1.65
CA GLY A 232 -13.81 42.43 2.22
C GLY A 232 -15.26 42.61 1.76
N LYS A 233 -15.76 41.81 0.82
CA LYS A 233 -17.20 41.82 0.50
C LYS A 233 -18.03 41.26 1.66
N PRO A 234 -19.17 41.89 2.01
CA PRO A 234 -19.99 41.45 3.13
C PRO A 234 -20.50 40.01 3.02
N TYR A 235 -20.72 39.38 4.18
CA TYR A 235 -21.39 38.10 4.27
C TYR A 235 -22.92 38.27 4.20
N SER A 236 -23.60 37.43 3.42
CA SER A 236 -25.06 37.34 3.42
C SER A 236 -25.54 36.05 2.77
N VAL A 237 -26.53 35.43 3.39
CA VAL A 237 -27.19 34.22 2.89
C VAL A 237 -28.58 34.52 2.29
N GLY A 238 -29.04 35.78 2.39
CA GLY A 238 -30.44 36.14 2.09
C GLY A 238 -31.38 35.75 3.24
N ASN A 239 -32.49 36.47 3.36
CA ASN A 239 -33.44 36.33 4.49
C ASN A 239 -34.68 35.48 4.12
N SER A 240 -34.72 34.88 2.93
CA SER A 240 -35.84 34.04 2.47
C SER A 240 -35.37 33.00 1.45
N ILE A 241 -36.08 31.86 1.38
CA ILE A 241 -35.86 30.80 0.38
C ILE A 241 -35.97 31.35 -1.05
N GLU A 242 -36.90 32.28 -1.30
CA GLU A 242 -37.05 32.99 -2.58
C GLU A 242 -35.82 33.87 -2.89
N GLY A 243 -35.17 34.43 -1.87
CA GLY A 243 -33.90 35.13 -2.01
C GLY A 243 -32.76 34.18 -2.37
N VAL A 244 -32.72 32.99 -1.76
CA VAL A 244 -31.70 31.96 -2.03
C VAL A 244 -31.80 31.37 -3.44
N LEU A 245 -33.02 31.05 -3.90
CA LEU A 245 -33.27 30.49 -5.25
C LEU A 245 -32.94 31.47 -6.38
N ASN A 246 -33.09 32.78 -6.15
CA ASN A 246 -32.81 33.84 -7.12
C ASN A 246 -31.33 34.34 -7.07
N HIS A 247 -30.44 33.62 -6.40
CA HIS A 247 -29.08 34.06 -6.10
C HIS A 247 -27.97 33.14 -6.64
N ARG A 248 -28.24 32.28 -7.62
CA ARG A 248 -27.18 31.58 -8.39
C ARG A 248 -26.48 32.56 -9.33
N ASP A 249 -25.65 33.42 -8.75
CA ASP A 249 -24.85 34.43 -9.45
C ASP A 249 -23.38 34.23 -9.13
N ARG A 250 -22.66 33.68 -10.10
CA ARG A 250 -21.23 33.40 -10.03
C ARG A 250 -20.35 34.63 -10.29
N LYS A 251 -20.93 35.80 -10.55
CA LYS A 251 -20.15 36.99 -10.95
C LYS A 251 -19.46 37.65 -9.76
N SER A 252 -18.24 38.12 -10.01
CA SER A 252 -17.40 38.95 -9.17
C SER A 252 -18.01 40.33 -8.93
N SER A 253 -19.10 40.71 -9.60
CA SER A 253 -19.88 41.92 -9.31
C SER A 253 -20.91 41.72 -8.19
N ARG A 254 -21.13 40.48 -7.74
CA ARG A 254 -22.03 40.16 -6.63
C ARG A 254 -21.68 40.97 -5.38
N LYS A 255 -22.70 41.51 -4.70
CA LYS A 255 -22.51 42.46 -3.58
C LYS A 255 -22.10 41.82 -2.25
N ASN A 256 -22.38 40.53 -2.09
CA ASN A 256 -22.16 39.78 -0.86
C ASN A 256 -21.96 38.30 -1.17
N TRP A 257 -21.42 37.55 -0.22
CA TRP A 257 -21.17 36.12 -0.39
C TRP A 257 -21.60 35.34 0.84
N TYR A 258 -21.93 34.07 0.64
CA TYR A 258 -21.92 33.06 1.69
C TYR A 258 -20.96 31.94 1.30
N CYS A 259 -20.57 31.12 2.27
CA CYS A 259 -19.39 30.25 2.18
C CYS A 259 -19.38 29.35 0.94
N SER A 260 -20.43 28.53 0.75
CA SER A 260 -20.54 27.59 -0.37
C SER A 260 -20.73 28.26 -1.72
N MET A 261 -21.53 29.33 -1.83
CA MET A 261 -21.70 30.07 -3.08
C MET A 261 -20.41 30.73 -3.56
N LEU A 262 -19.57 31.22 -2.64
CA LEU A 262 -18.26 31.77 -2.99
C LEU A 262 -17.32 30.70 -3.56
N VAL A 263 -17.22 29.56 -2.89
CA VAL A 263 -16.37 28.43 -3.33
C VAL A 263 -16.87 27.87 -4.66
N TRP A 264 -18.18 27.67 -4.81
CA TRP A 264 -18.78 27.23 -6.06
C TRP A 264 -18.53 28.23 -7.19
N ALA A 265 -18.79 29.52 -6.99
CA ALA A 265 -18.54 30.53 -8.02
C ALA A 265 -17.07 30.56 -8.47
N ALA A 266 -16.13 30.36 -7.53
CA ALA A 266 -14.71 30.30 -7.83
C ALA A 266 -14.37 29.16 -8.80
N TYR A 267 -14.86 27.96 -8.53
CA TYR A 267 -14.61 26.78 -9.38
C TYR A 267 -15.44 26.76 -10.66
N MET A 268 -16.68 27.23 -10.59
CA MET A 268 -17.55 27.41 -11.74
C MET A 268 -16.92 28.37 -12.74
N ASN A 269 -16.22 29.41 -12.29
CA ASN A 269 -15.55 30.36 -13.20
C ASN A 269 -14.16 29.89 -13.67
N ALA A 270 -13.59 28.84 -13.12
CA ALA A 270 -12.20 28.45 -13.36
C ALA A 270 -12.02 27.59 -14.61
N THR A 271 -11.33 28.11 -15.62
CA THR A 271 -11.11 27.40 -16.90
C THR A 271 -9.77 26.65 -16.94
N PRO A 272 -9.64 25.57 -17.74
CA PRO A 272 -8.41 24.76 -17.84
C PRO A 272 -7.14 25.54 -18.19
N ASP A 273 -7.27 26.67 -18.91
CA ASP A 273 -6.19 27.59 -19.28
C ASP A 273 -5.88 28.66 -18.21
N GLY A 274 -6.51 28.58 -17.03
CA GLY A 274 -6.23 29.45 -15.88
C GLY A 274 -6.91 30.82 -15.91
N ARG A 275 -7.92 31.01 -16.78
CA ARG A 275 -8.74 32.23 -16.81
C ARG A 275 -9.93 32.10 -15.87
N ILE A 276 -10.51 33.25 -15.55
CA ILE A 276 -11.80 33.37 -14.86
C ILE A 276 -12.82 33.75 -15.94
N ASP A 277 -13.70 32.83 -16.31
CA ASP A 277 -14.77 33.08 -17.28
C ASP A 277 -16.09 33.31 -16.56
N GLU A 278 -16.50 34.57 -16.40
CA GLU A 278 -17.74 34.97 -15.72
C GLU A 278 -18.89 35.31 -16.68
N LEU A 279 -18.62 35.27 -17.98
CA LEU A 279 -19.48 35.87 -19.01
C LEU A 279 -20.18 34.83 -19.88
N THR A 280 -19.54 33.70 -20.16
CA THR A 280 -20.13 32.60 -20.93
C THR A 280 -21.34 32.04 -20.19
N SER A 281 -22.43 31.64 -20.87
CA SER A 281 -23.53 31.00 -20.14
C SER A 281 -23.06 29.67 -19.54
N GLN A 282 -23.51 29.32 -18.35
CA GLN A 282 -23.26 27.98 -17.79
C GLN A 282 -23.91 26.87 -18.64
N ASP A 283 -24.95 27.22 -19.40
CA ASP A 283 -25.65 26.32 -20.32
C ASP A 283 -24.96 26.25 -21.70
N ASP A 284 -23.88 27.01 -21.92
CA ASP A 284 -23.10 26.92 -23.15
C ASP A 284 -22.33 25.59 -23.18
N PRO A 285 -22.46 24.76 -24.23
CA PRO A 285 -21.76 23.49 -24.32
C PRO A 285 -20.23 23.63 -24.34
N ASN A 286 -19.70 24.82 -24.58
CA ASN A 286 -18.26 25.12 -24.53
C ASN A 286 -17.81 25.68 -23.17
N PHE A 287 -18.70 25.82 -22.20
CA PHE A 287 -18.34 26.25 -20.86
C PHE A 287 -17.50 25.17 -20.17
N GLN A 288 -16.35 25.58 -19.61
CA GLN A 288 -15.34 24.65 -19.04
C GLN A 288 -15.14 24.85 -17.54
N GLY A 289 -16.10 25.50 -16.89
CA GLY A 289 -16.16 25.61 -15.43
C GLY A 289 -16.35 24.27 -14.75
N ILE A 290 -16.03 24.21 -13.45
CA ILE A 290 -16.27 23.03 -12.63
C ILE A 290 -17.49 23.31 -11.74
N ASP A 291 -18.61 22.69 -12.06
CA ASP A 291 -19.80 22.73 -11.20
C ASP A 291 -19.58 21.79 -10.00
N LEU A 292 -19.55 22.39 -8.81
CA LEU A 292 -19.37 21.67 -7.54
C LEU A 292 -20.71 21.35 -6.86
N GLU A 293 -21.85 21.58 -7.50
CA GLU A 293 -23.12 21.12 -6.96
C GLU A 293 -23.25 19.59 -7.09
N THR A 294 -24.14 19.02 -6.30
CA THR A 294 -24.51 17.61 -6.37
C THR A 294 -25.78 17.45 -7.20
N ASP A 295 -25.88 16.32 -7.90
CA ASP A 295 -27.09 15.91 -8.62
C ASP A 295 -28.02 15.04 -7.73
N ASP A 296 -27.71 14.91 -6.43
CA ASP A 296 -28.45 14.09 -5.46
C ASP A 296 -29.84 14.68 -5.11
N GLN A 297 -30.78 13.83 -4.66
CA GLN A 297 -32.18 14.20 -4.45
C GLN A 297 -32.40 15.17 -3.28
N ILE A 298 -31.52 15.12 -2.26
CA ILE A 298 -31.50 16.10 -1.18
C ILE A 298 -30.68 17.32 -1.64
N ASN A 299 -31.13 18.04 -2.66
CA ASN A 299 -30.53 19.33 -3.02
C ASN A 299 -31.40 20.45 -2.43
N GLN A 300 -30.79 21.31 -1.62
CA GLN A 300 -31.48 22.43 -1.00
C GLN A 300 -31.51 23.63 -1.97
N PRO A 301 -32.40 24.62 -1.75
CA PRO A 301 -32.33 25.89 -2.48
C PRO A 301 -30.92 26.51 -2.45
N GLY A 302 -30.36 26.83 -3.62
CA GLY A 302 -29.02 27.44 -3.74
C GLY A 302 -27.87 26.44 -3.57
N VAL A 303 -26.63 26.92 -3.61
CA VAL A 303 -25.44 26.06 -3.43
C VAL A 303 -25.13 25.92 -1.95
N THR A 304 -25.19 24.73 -1.36
CA THR A 304 -24.90 24.48 0.06
C THR A 304 -23.55 23.80 0.26
N PRO A 305 -22.99 23.83 1.48
CA PRO A 305 -21.80 23.04 1.83
C PRO A 305 -21.96 21.54 1.52
N ASN A 306 -23.15 20.98 1.75
CA ASN A 306 -23.44 19.57 1.49
C ASN A 306 -23.49 19.22 0.01
N ASP A 307 -23.82 20.19 -0.85
CA ASP A 307 -23.75 19.97 -2.30
C ASP A 307 -22.31 19.81 -2.75
N ILE A 308 -21.40 20.62 -2.19
CA ILE A 308 -19.96 20.50 -2.44
C ILE A 308 -19.41 19.18 -1.86
N LEU A 309 -19.77 18.81 -0.63
CA LEU A 309 -19.34 17.56 0.00
C LEU A 309 -19.74 16.32 -0.81
N ARG A 310 -20.93 16.33 -1.41
CA ARG A 310 -21.51 15.22 -2.18
C ARG A 310 -21.30 15.36 -3.69
N SER A 311 -20.56 16.37 -4.13
CA SER A 311 -20.28 16.54 -5.56
C SER A 311 -19.42 15.39 -6.08
N ASN A 312 -19.74 14.89 -7.26
CA ASN A 312 -18.91 13.88 -7.93
C ASN A 312 -17.55 14.43 -8.42
N LYS A 313 -17.30 15.74 -8.23
CA LYS A 313 -16.04 16.41 -8.59
C LYS A 313 -15.02 16.45 -7.46
N VAL A 314 -15.42 16.11 -6.24
CA VAL A 314 -14.53 16.14 -5.07
C VAL A 314 -14.19 14.73 -4.59
N GLU A 315 -13.00 14.59 -4.03
CA GLU A 315 -12.54 13.38 -3.32
C GLU A 315 -12.08 13.75 -1.91
N LYS A 316 -12.45 12.93 -0.92
CA LYS A 316 -11.89 13.06 0.43
C LYS A 316 -10.41 12.70 0.37
N THR A 317 -9.56 13.58 0.92
CA THR A 317 -8.12 13.39 0.92
C THR A 317 -7.60 13.13 2.34
N ASN A 318 -6.72 12.14 2.44
CA ASN A 318 -5.93 11.82 3.65
C ASN A 318 -4.43 11.77 3.28
N PRO A 319 -3.51 11.84 4.26
CA PRO A 319 -2.09 11.60 4.01
C PRO A 319 -1.88 10.23 3.35
N SER A 320 -1.17 10.20 2.22
CA SER A 320 -0.94 9.00 1.42
C SER A 320 0.43 9.04 0.72
N PHE A 321 0.80 7.92 0.07
CA PHE A 321 2.06 7.77 -0.63
C PHE A 321 1.80 7.52 -2.12
N SER A 322 2.59 8.14 -3.00
CA SER A 322 2.46 7.97 -4.46
C SER A 322 2.65 6.53 -4.92
N ASP A 323 3.61 5.82 -4.32
CA ASP A 323 3.94 4.42 -4.61
C ASP A 323 3.40 3.47 -3.52
N TYR A 324 2.14 3.70 -3.12
CA TYR A 324 1.50 2.88 -2.09
C TYR A 324 1.52 1.40 -2.45
N LYS A 325 1.92 0.59 -1.47
CA LYS A 325 1.86 -0.86 -1.53
C LYS A 325 1.14 -1.41 -0.30
N ASP A 326 0.28 -2.40 -0.55
CA ASP A 326 -0.36 -3.18 0.50
C ASP A 326 0.58 -4.29 0.98
N TYR A 327 1.18 -4.09 2.15
CA TYR A 327 2.05 -5.03 2.85
C TYR A 327 1.27 -5.99 3.75
N THR A 328 0.03 -5.65 4.12
CA THR A 328 -0.80 -6.46 5.02
C THR A 328 -1.65 -7.48 4.28
N GLN A 329 -1.57 -7.52 2.95
CA GLN A 329 -2.24 -8.54 2.15
C GLN A 329 -1.92 -9.95 2.67
N ASN A 330 -2.95 -10.63 3.21
CA ASN A 330 -2.87 -11.95 3.83
C ASN A 330 -1.97 -12.02 5.09
N ILE A 331 -1.96 -10.94 5.87
CA ILE A 331 -1.37 -10.84 7.20
C ILE A 331 -2.50 -10.48 8.17
N ASN A 332 -2.69 -11.27 9.23
CA ASN A 332 -3.68 -10.95 10.25
C ASN A 332 -3.17 -9.81 11.14
N ILE A 333 -3.84 -8.67 11.09
CA ILE A 333 -3.50 -7.48 11.89
C ILE A 333 -4.22 -7.57 13.24
N SER A 334 -3.55 -7.19 14.32
CA SER A 334 -4.21 -7.02 15.62
C SER A 334 -3.62 -5.87 16.42
N ASN A 335 -4.47 -4.96 16.87
CA ASN A 335 -4.08 -3.88 17.78
C ASN A 335 -3.96 -4.41 19.22
N VAL A 336 -2.96 -3.94 19.97
CA VAL A 336 -2.76 -4.35 21.37
C VAL A 336 -3.98 -3.95 22.20
N GLY A 337 -4.57 -4.93 22.90
CA GLY A 337 -5.79 -4.75 23.69
C GLY A 337 -7.05 -5.32 23.04
N THR A 338 -6.97 -5.86 21.82
CA THR A 338 -8.09 -6.61 21.21
C THR A 338 -8.04 -8.10 21.61
N PRO A 339 -9.21 -8.79 21.66
CA PRO A 339 -9.27 -10.22 22.00
C PRO A 339 -8.50 -11.14 21.04
N THR A 340 -8.19 -10.66 19.83
CA THR A 340 -7.59 -11.45 18.75
C THR A 340 -6.06 -11.37 18.70
N ILE A 341 -5.41 -10.69 19.64
CA ILE A 341 -3.96 -10.44 19.62
C ILE A 341 -3.10 -11.71 19.50
N GLU A 342 -3.57 -12.83 20.05
CA GLU A 342 -2.86 -14.12 19.97
C GLU A 342 -2.85 -14.72 18.56
N LEU A 343 -3.77 -14.29 17.70
CA LEU A 343 -3.91 -14.70 16.30
C LEU A 343 -3.24 -13.73 15.32
N GLY A 344 -2.73 -12.58 15.81
CA GLY A 344 -2.14 -11.53 14.98
C GLY A 344 -0.74 -11.91 14.46
N ASP A 345 -0.58 -11.86 13.15
CA ASP A 345 0.71 -11.92 12.48
C ASP A 345 1.45 -10.58 12.58
N PHE A 346 0.71 -9.47 12.61
CA PHE A 346 1.20 -8.11 12.82
C PHE A 346 0.53 -7.49 14.04
N ILE A 347 1.32 -7.04 15.01
CA ILE A 347 0.84 -6.49 16.28
C ILE A 347 1.46 -5.13 16.53
N PHE A 348 0.61 -4.16 16.89
CA PHE A 348 1.02 -2.81 17.21
C PHE A 348 0.09 -2.19 18.25
N ASN A 349 0.53 -1.12 18.90
CA ASN A 349 -0.32 -0.26 19.72
C ASN A 349 -0.30 1.14 19.08
N GLN A 350 -1.47 1.73 18.82
CA GLN A 350 -1.57 3.09 18.25
C GLN A 350 -0.77 4.14 19.03
N ASN A 351 -0.62 3.96 20.34
CA ASN A 351 0.11 4.87 21.21
C ASN A 351 1.59 4.51 21.36
N SER A 352 2.09 3.56 20.58
CA SER A 352 3.47 3.09 20.61
C SER A 352 4.12 3.24 19.26
N ASN A 353 5.42 3.53 19.28
CA ASN A 353 6.24 3.51 18.08
C ASN A 353 6.66 2.09 17.66
N LEU A 354 6.25 1.04 18.39
CA LEU A 354 6.72 -0.33 18.21
C LEU A 354 5.70 -1.20 17.46
N TYR A 355 6.19 -1.86 16.43
CA TYR A 355 5.47 -2.76 15.55
C TYR A 355 6.15 -4.12 15.55
N ASN A 356 5.37 -5.20 15.63
CA ASN A 356 5.90 -6.55 15.78
C ASN A 356 5.27 -7.51 14.78
N LEU A 357 6.09 -8.41 14.24
CA LEU A 357 5.67 -9.56 13.46
C LEU A 357 5.81 -10.86 14.25
N ARG A 358 4.89 -11.80 14.02
CA ARG A 358 4.86 -13.14 14.62
C ARG A 358 4.72 -14.22 13.55
N ASN A 359 4.53 -15.48 13.97
CA ASN A 359 4.15 -16.60 13.09
C ASN A 359 5.04 -16.77 11.85
N ASN A 360 6.37 -16.66 12.02
CA ASN A 360 7.37 -16.74 10.95
C ASN A 360 7.36 -15.58 9.93
N TYR A 361 6.55 -14.54 10.14
CA TYR A 361 6.69 -13.29 9.41
C TYR A 361 7.86 -12.46 9.95
N ARG A 362 8.56 -11.77 9.05
CA ARG A 362 9.78 -11.00 9.33
C ARG A 362 9.78 -9.72 8.50
N PHE A 363 10.30 -8.64 9.09
CA PHE A 363 10.67 -7.44 8.35
C PHE A 363 12.04 -7.66 7.71
N ILE A 364 12.15 -7.45 6.41
CA ILE A 364 13.44 -7.40 5.72
C ILE A 364 13.65 -5.98 5.21
N ALA A 365 14.82 -5.41 5.54
CA ALA A 365 15.29 -4.16 4.98
C ALA A 365 16.59 -4.38 4.21
N ILE A 366 16.66 -3.95 2.96
CA ILE A 366 17.87 -4.00 2.13
C ILE A 366 18.37 -2.58 1.96
N ASP A 367 19.57 -2.30 2.46
CA ASP A 367 20.21 -0.99 2.31
C ASP A 367 20.53 -0.75 0.83
N LYS A 368 19.97 0.31 0.25
CA LYS A 368 20.09 0.63 -1.18
C LYS A 368 21.54 0.95 -1.58
N ASN A 369 22.39 1.39 -0.63
CA ASN A 369 23.76 1.82 -0.90
C ASN A 369 24.74 0.65 -0.99
N ASN A 370 24.60 -0.37 -0.13
CA ASN A 370 25.53 -1.50 -0.06
C ASN A 370 24.87 -2.87 -0.32
N GLN A 371 23.56 -2.88 -0.61
CA GLN A 371 22.75 -4.08 -0.88
C GLN A 371 22.75 -5.10 0.26
N LYS A 372 23.12 -4.69 1.48
CA LYS A 372 23.15 -5.58 2.64
C LYS A 372 21.74 -5.73 3.21
N PRO A 373 21.23 -6.98 3.35
CA PRO A 373 19.94 -7.22 3.96
C PRO A 373 20.06 -7.26 5.50
N TYR A 374 19.04 -6.76 6.16
CA TYR A 374 18.80 -6.79 7.61
C TYR A 374 17.43 -7.42 7.86
N VAL A 375 17.27 -8.05 9.02
CA VAL A 375 16.02 -8.70 9.38
C VAL A 375 15.68 -8.49 10.84
N SER A 376 14.41 -8.31 11.14
CA SER A 376 13.88 -8.24 12.51
C SER A 376 12.44 -8.73 12.55
N THR A 377 11.98 -9.09 13.75
CA THR A 377 10.55 -9.22 14.06
C THR A 377 9.97 -7.91 14.58
N GLU A 378 10.81 -6.96 14.95
CA GLU A 378 10.42 -5.67 15.48
C GLU A 378 10.67 -4.58 14.42
N LEU A 379 9.95 -3.48 14.55
CA LEU A 379 10.17 -2.25 13.82
C LEU A 379 9.77 -1.11 14.75
N THR A 380 10.61 -0.10 14.86
CA THR A 380 10.28 1.13 15.56
C THR A 380 10.18 2.29 14.58
N LEU A 381 9.03 2.96 14.55
CA LEU A 381 8.81 4.20 13.80
C LEU A 381 8.05 5.21 14.67
N GLY A 382 8.61 6.41 14.83
CA GLY A 382 7.95 7.52 15.52
C GLY A 382 8.94 8.54 16.05
N ARG A 383 8.62 9.19 17.18
CA ARG A 383 9.50 10.17 17.84
C ARG A 383 9.93 9.72 19.24
N THR A 384 11.14 10.07 19.65
CA THR A 384 11.56 9.95 21.06
C THR A 384 10.82 10.96 21.94
N SER A 385 10.95 10.83 23.26
CA SER A 385 10.45 11.83 24.22
C SER A 385 11.03 13.24 23.99
N GLY A 386 12.19 13.35 23.34
CA GLY A 386 12.81 14.62 22.94
C GLY A 386 12.41 15.10 21.54
N GLY A 387 11.40 14.50 20.91
CA GLY A 387 10.88 14.90 19.60
C GLY A 387 11.71 14.43 18.40
N SER A 388 12.83 13.72 18.62
CA SER A 388 13.68 13.24 17.53
C SER A 388 13.05 12.06 16.78
N LEU A 389 13.06 12.12 15.45
CA LEU A 389 12.58 11.04 14.58
C LEU A 389 13.44 9.76 14.75
N VAL A 390 12.76 8.63 14.88
CA VAL A 390 13.34 7.28 14.97
C VAL A 390 12.66 6.39 13.96
N ALA A 391 13.48 5.74 13.12
CA ALA A 391 13.08 4.68 12.19
C ALA A 391 14.18 3.60 12.22
N GLN A 392 13.86 2.41 12.74
CA GLN A 392 14.84 1.34 12.96
C GLN A 392 14.17 -0.04 13.03
N LEU A 393 14.85 -1.09 12.56
CA LEU A 393 14.38 -2.48 12.70
C LEU A 393 14.49 -3.01 14.13
N ASP A 394 15.53 -2.59 14.82
CA ASP A 394 15.78 -2.97 16.21
C ASP A 394 16.64 -1.87 16.84
N ILE A 395 16.99 -2.05 18.11
CA ILE A 395 17.80 -1.09 18.86
C ILE A 395 19.22 -0.89 18.30
N PHE A 396 19.69 -1.73 17.38
CA PHE A 396 21.04 -1.69 16.79
C PHE A 396 21.05 -1.27 15.31
N THR A 397 19.89 -1.30 14.64
CA THR A 397 19.77 -1.16 13.18
C THR A 397 18.90 0.04 12.83
N LYS A 398 19.49 1.24 12.93
CA LYS A 398 18.85 2.50 12.56
C LYS A 398 18.91 2.74 11.06
N PHE A 399 17.79 3.17 10.48
CA PHE A 399 17.73 3.53 9.07
C PHE A 399 18.31 4.92 8.81
N LEU A 400 19.02 5.03 7.70
CA LEU A 400 19.42 6.32 7.16
C LEU A 400 18.21 6.96 6.47
N LEU A 401 17.83 8.16 6.92
CA LEU A 401 16.75 8.95 6.34
C LEU A 401 17.18 9.59 5.02
N THR A 402 16.24 9.73 4.09
CA THR A 402 16.42 10.56 2.88
C THR A 402 16.52 12.04 3.25
N ASP A 403 17.01 12.88 2.33
CA ASP A 403 17.08 14.32 2.58
C ASP A 403 15.69 14.95 2.68
N GLU A 404 14.75 14.49 1.85
CA GLU A 404 13.33 14.86 1.94
C GLU A 404 12.75 14.56 3.33
N ALA A 405 13.04 13.38 3.89
CA ALA A 405 12.56 13.02 5.22
C ALA A 405 13.19 13.90 6.32
N LYS A 406 14.47 14.23 6.19
CA LYS A 406 15.16 15.11 7.16
C LYS A 406 14.56 16.51 7.14
N GLU A 407 14.25 17.03 5.96
CA GLU A 407 13.60 18.33 5.79
C GLU A 407 12.16 18.30 6.30
N LYS A 408 11.35 17.34 5.81
CA LYS A 408 9.94 17.17 6.20
C LYS A 408 9.77 17.05 7.72
N TYR A 409 10.56 16.19 8.38
CA TYR A 409 10.40 15.92 9.81
C TYR A 409 11.37 16.72 10.69
N ALA A 410 12.04 17.74 10.15
CA ALA A 410 12.83 18.70 10.90
C ALA A 410 11.96 19.46 11.92
N ASP A 411 10.75 19.84 11.51
CA ASP A 411 9.75 20.33 12.45
C ASP A 411 9.25 19.16 13.30
N SER A 412 9.51 19.24 14.61
CA SER A 412 9.06 18.26 15.59
C SER A 412 7.55 18.24 15.77
N SER A 413 6.84 19.28 15.31
CA SER A 413 5.37 19.31 15.31
C SER A 413 4.85 18.21 14.40
N ILE A 414 5.30 18.12 13.16
CA ILE A 414 4.78 17.18 12.16
C ILE A 414 4.75 15.73 12.70
N PRO A 415 3.57 15.07 12.77
CA PRO A 415 3.47 13.71 13.26
C PRO A 415 4.08 12.73 12.27
N VAL A 416 4.70 11.66 12.78
CA VAL A 416 5.24 10.60 11.94
C VAL A 416 4.13 9.68 11.42
N ILE A 417 3.09 9.48 12.25
CA ILE A 417 1.88 8.74 11.91
C ILE A 417 0.71 9.65 12.25
N PRO A 418 0.07 10.27 11.23
CA PRO A 418 -1.02 11.20 11.44
C PRO A 418 -2.25 10.50 12.02
N LYS A 419 -2.99 11.17 12.92
CA LYS A 419 -4.26 10.67 13.49
C LYS A 419 -5.36 10.47 12.44
N MET A 420 -5.22 11.09 11.27
CA MET A 420 -6.12 10.92 10.13
C MET A 420 -6.03 9.52 9.48
N ILE A 421 -4.95 8.78 9.76
CA ILE A 421 -4.79 7.41 9.28
C ILE A 421 -5.66 6.48 10.13
N ALA A 422 -6.57 5.76 9.48
CA ALA A 422 -7.41 4.77 10.14
C ALA A 422 -6.54 3.67 10.78
N THR A 423 -7.05 3.06 11.85
CA THR A 423 -6.26 2.13 12.67
C THR A 423 -5.78 0.93 11.87
N GLU A 424 -6.68 0.39 11.08
CA GLU A 424 -6.50 -0.71 10.15
C GLU A 424 -5.43 -0.42 9.08
N ASP A 425 -5.21 0.86 8.76
CA ASP A 425 -4.27 1.30 7.72
C ASP A 425 -2.89 1.66 8.26
N ILE A 426 -2.74 1.84 9.59
CA ILE A 426 -1.46 2.17 10.24
C ILE A 426 -0.33 1.22 9.79
N PRO A 427 -0.49 -0.11 9.75
CA PRO A 427 0.60 -0.99 9.35
C PRO A 427 1.10 -0.70 7.92
N ASN A 428 0.18 -0.52 6.97
CA ASN A 428 0.55 -0.18 5.59
C ASN A 428 1.16 1.22 5.52
N TYR A 429 0.62 2.19 6.25
CA TYR A 429 1.20 3.53 6.32
C TYR A 429 2.65 3.49 6.80
N VAL A 430 2.94 2.78 7.90
CA VAL A 430 4.28 2.62 8.46
C VAL A 430 5.25 2.01 7.45
N MET A 431 4.86 0.96 6.72
CA MET A 431 5.77 0.29 5.78
C MET A 431 6.02 1.10 4.50
N ASN A 432 5.01 1.82 4.02
CA ASN A 432 5.19 2.78 2.93
C ASN A 432 6.08 3.94 3.38
N TRP A 433 5.87 4.47 4.59
CA TRP A 433 6.70 5.52 5.17
C TRP A 433 8.18 5.11 5.17
N ILE A 434 8.51 3.90 5.64
CA ILE A 434 9.90 3.42 5.68
C ILE A 434 10.49 3.33 4.27
N ASN A 435 9.74 2.82 3.28
CA ASN A 435 10.22 2.71 1.90
C ASN A 435 10.44 4.05 1.21
N THR A 436 9.60 5.04 1.50
CA THR A 436 9.67 6.39 0.94
C THR A 436 10.78 7.22 1.59
N TYR A 437 10.84 7.22 2.92
CA TYR A 437 11.64 8.17 3.69
C TYR A 437 12.99 7.64 4.19
N THR A 438 13.37 6.42 3.79
CA THR A 438 14.68 5.85 4.13
C THR A 438 15.45 5.33 2.91
N HIS A 439 16.77 5.19 3.07
CA HIS A 439 17.64 4.54 2.09
C HIS A 439 17.53 3.01 2.08
N CYS A 440 16.45 2.43 2.59
CA CYS A 440 16.20 1.00 2.55
C CYS A 440 15.07 0.67 1.56
N SER A 441 15.15 -0.53 0.97
CA SER A 441 13.98 -1.24 0.44
C SER A 441 13.44 -2.13 1.54
N PHE A 442 12.17 -2.03 1.87
CA PHE A 442 11.55 -2.67 3.02
C PHE A 442 10.39 -3.57 2.60
N GLU A 443 10.35 -4.77 3.16
CA GLU A 443 9.39 -5.81 2.80
C GLU A 443 8.99 -6.65 4.01
N VAL A 444 7.77 -7.17 4.03
CA VAL A 444 7.35 -8.21 4.97
C VAL A 444 7.39 -9.56 4.28
N VAL A 445 8.12 -10.51 4.85
CA VAL A 445 8.23 -11.87 4.29
C VAL A 445 7.85 -12.93 5.30
N TYR A 446 7.30 -14.04 4.81
CA TYR A 446 7.18 -15.27 5.57
C TYR A 446 8.42 -16.15 5.35
N SER A 447 9.04 -16.64 6.43
CA SER A 447 10.17 -17.59 6.35
C SER A 447 10.28 -18.49 7.59
N GLN A 448 10.28 -19.81 7.37
CA GLN A 448 10.51 -20.81 8.43
C GLN A 448 11.98 -20.96 8.80
N ASP A 449 12.91 -20.53 7.93
CA ASP A 449 14.35 -20.56 8.17
C ASP A 449 14.97 -19.23 7.69
N ILE A 450 14.65 -18.17 8.44
CA ILE A 450 15.05 -16.82 8.08
C ILE A 450 16.57 -16.64 8.06
N THR A 451 17.31 -17.41 8.85
CA THR A 451 18.78 -17.37 8.85
C THR A 451 19.33 -17.83 7.50
N THR A 452 18.83 -18.94 6.97
CA THR A 452 19.22 -19.43 5.64
C THR A 452 18.79 -18.46 4.54
N ASP A 453 17.54 -17.99 4.58
CA ASP A 453 16.99 -17.09 3.56
C ASP A 453 17.73 -15.75 3.52
N LEU A 454 18.04 -15.16 4.68
CA LEU A 454 18.82 -13.92 4.79
C LEU A 454 20.23 -14.10 4.24
N ASN A 455 20.89 -15.21 4.57
CA ASN A 455 22.22 -15.51 4.04
C ASN A 455 22.19 -15.64 2.51
N HIS A 456 21.17 -16.27 1.95
CA HIS A 456 21.02 -16.35 0.51
C HIS A 456 20.76 -14.98 -0.14
N LEU A 457 19.95 -14.11 0.48
CA LEU A 457 19.80 -12.73 0.00
C LEU A 457 21.15 -11.99 0.02
N ARG A 458 21.96 -12.20 1.06
CA ARG A 458 23.26 -11.55 1.23
C ARG A 458 24.33 -12.04 0.26
N TYR A 459 24.42 -13.35 0.06
CA TYR A 459 25.54 -13.98 -0.66
C TYR A 459 25.17 -14.43 -2.08
N ASN A 460 23.88 -14.57 -2.41
CA ASN A 460 23.38 -14.95 -3.74
C ASN A 460 22.40 -13.92 -4.34
N PRO A 461 22.68 -12.61 -4.32
CA PRO A 461 21.69 -11.60 -4.71
C PRO A 461 21.21 -11.73 -6.17
N SER A 462 22.04 -12.25 -7.08
CA SER A 462 21.65 -12.48 -8.48
C SER A 462 20.68 -13.65 -8.69
N TYR A 463 20.59 -14.56 -7.71
CA TYR A 463 19.82 -15.81 -7.78
C TYR A 463 18.77 -15.92 -6.69
N THR A 464 18.65 -14.88 -5.84
CA THR A 464 17.70 -14.82 -4.74
C THR A 464 16.91 -13.53 -4.84
N LYS A 465 15.59 -13.64 -4.78
CA LYS A 465 14.69 -12.49 -4.76
C LYS A 465 13.56 -12.71 -3.79
N ILE A 466 12.92 -11.63 -3.37
CA ILE A 466 11.62 -11.73 -2.70
C ILE A 466 10.55 -11.78 -3.79
N ALA A 467 9.64 -12.74 -3.69
CA ALA A 467 8.53 -12.90 -4.62
C ALA A 467 7.31 -13.52 -3.92
N LYS A 468 6.12 -13.30 -4.48
CA LYS A 468 4.90 -13.98 -4.02
C LYS A 468 4.99 -15.48 -4.27
N LYS A 469 4.77 -16.27 -3.23
CA LYS A 469 4.64 -17.73 -3.26
C LYS A 469 3.49 -18.19 -2.37
N ALA A 470 2.95 -19.37 -2.65
CA ALA A 470 1.94 -20.00 -1.81
C ALA A 470 2.48 -20.17 -0.38
N HIS A 471 1.69 -19.75 0.60
CA HIS A 471 2.00 -19.96 2.00
C HIS A 471 2.11 -21.47 2.29
N PRO A 472 3.11 -21.96 3.03
CA PRO A 472 3.34 -23.41 3.14
C PRO A 472 2.21 -24.21 3.80
N ILE A 473 1.37 -23.53 4.59
CA ILE A 473 0.26 -24.14 5.33
C ILE A 473 -1.09 -23.68 4.78
N ASN A 474 -1.15 -22.48 4.18
CA ASN A 474 -2.40 -21.82 3.84
C ASN A 474 -2.48 -21.59 2.33
N ASN A 475 -3.68 -21.62 1.75
CA ASN A 475 -3.84 -21.58 0.29
C ASN A 475 -3.73 -20.17 -0.34
N TYR A 476 -3.21 -19.17 0.39
CA TYR A 476 -3.00 -17.81 -0.10
C TYR A 476 -1.53 -17.52 -0.45
N GLN A 477 -1.29 -16.42 -1.18
CA GLN A 477 0.06 -16.00 -1.57
C GLN A 477 0.65 -15.03 -0.53
N VAL A 478 1.91 -15.23 -0.17
CA VAL A 478 2.70 -14.32 0.69
C VAL A 478 4.05 -14.04 0.03
N ASN A 479 4.66 -12.91 0.38
CA ASN A 479 6.04 -12.65 0.00
C ASN A 479 6.98 -13.61 0.74
N GLN A 480 7.83 -14.29 -0.02
CA GLN A 480 8.84 -15.22 0.50
C GLN A 480 10.16 -14.99 -0.22
N VAL A 481 11.25 -15.40 0.42
CA VAL A 481 12.55 -15.46 -0.25
C VAL A 481 12.55 -16.67 -1.18
N VAL A 482 12.82 -16.43 -2.46
CA VAL A 482 12.87 -17.44 -3.50
C VAL A 482 14.28 -17.54 -4.05
N HIS A 483 14.84 -18.74 -3.96
CA HIS A 483 16.13 -19.08 -4.56
C HIS A 483 15.90 -19.80 -5.88
N THR A 484 16.43 -19.24 -6.96
CA THR A 484 16.39 -19.87 -8.28
C THR A 484 17.80 -20.34 -8.62
N PRO A 485 18.07 -21.65 -8.67
CA PRO A 485 19.36 -22.14 -9.13
C PRO A 485 19.69 -21.60 -10.52
N PRO A 486 20.98 -21.34 -10.82
CA PRO A 486 21.40 -21.02 -12.17
C PRO A 486 20.92 -22.12 -13.13
N PRO A 487 20.42 -21.77 -14.33
CA PRO A 487 19.87 -22.75 -15.26
C PRO A 487 20.93 -23.80 -15.60
N PHE A 488 20.60 -25.08 -15.43
CA PHE A 488 21.47 -26.21 -15.73
C PHE A 488 20.79 -27.10 -16.77
N THR A 489 21.55 -27.50 -17.77
CA THR A 489 21.09 -28.38 -18.85
C THR A 489 21.55 -29.79 -18.54
N GLN A 490 20.63 -30.63 -18.06
CA GLN A 490 20.94 -32.02 -17.80
C GLN A 490 21.34 -32.73 -19.10
N GLN A 491 22.56 -33.27 -19.16
CA GLN A 491 22.88 -34.31 -20.15
C GLN A 491 22.08 -35.55 -19.72
N ARG A 492 21.24 -36.13 -20.59
CA ARG A 492 20.38 -37.27 -20.19
C ARG A 492 21.19 -38.57 -20.08
N PHE A 493 22.13 -38.66 -19.13
CA PHE A 493 22.87 -39.87 -18.85
C PHE A 493 22.33 -40.53 -17.58
N ASP A 494 21.93 -41.79 -17.68
CA ASP A 494 21.42 -42.58 -16.57
C ASP A 494 22.59 -43.29 -15.88
N TYR A 495 23.20 -42.63 -14.90
CA TYR A 495 24.31 -43.19 -14.12
C TYR A 495 23.82 -44.25 -13.13
N THR A 496 22.56 -44.18 -12.73
CA THR A 496 21.93 -45.07 -11.76
C THR A 496 21.14 -46.22 -12.38
N GLU A 497 21.26 -46.43 -13.69
CA GLU A 497 20.62 -47.52 -14.41
C GLU A 497 20.90 -48.89 -13.74
N ASN A 498 19.84 -49.59 -13.35
CA ASN A 498 19.85 -50.86 -12.62
C ASN A 498 20.45 -50.82 -11.21
N LEU A 499 20.61 -49.65 -10.61
CA LEU A 499 21.08 -49.45 -9.23
C LEU A 499 19.92 -49.12 -8.29
N THR A 500 20.03 -49.57 -7.04
CA THR A 500 19.10 -49.19 -5.99
C THR A 500 19.59 -47.92 -5.27
N VAL A 501 18.71 -46.92 -5.14
CA VAL A 501 19.03 -45.62 -4.50
C VAL A 501 18.16 -45.42 -3.26
N TYR A 502 18.80 -45.10 -2.13
CA TYR A 502 18.12 -44.70 -0.89
C TYR A 502 18.25 -43.18 -0.69
N GLU A 503 17.14 -42.46 -0.77
CA GLU A 503 17.09 -40.99 -0.79
C GLU A 503 16.97 -40.33 0.60
N HIS A 504 16.98 -41.12 1.68
CA HIS A 504 16.78 -40.69 3.07
C HIS A 504 17.99 -40.99 3.97
N TYR A 505 19.20 -40.77 3.47
CA TYR A 505 20.42 -40.95 4.28
C TYR A 505 20.37 -40.12 5.56
N GLU A 506 20.66 -40.76 6.69
CA GLU A 506 20.91 -40.14 7.98
C GLU A 506 22.15 -40.77 8.63
N LEU A 507 22.98 -39.98 9.31
CA LEU A 507 24.22 -40.46 9.94
C LEU A 507 24.00 -41.64 10.91
N SER A 508 22.88 -41.64 11.62
CA SER A 508 22.49 -42.70 12.57
C SER A 508 21.99 -43.98 11.88
N ASN A 509 21.50 -43.88 10.65
CA ASN A 509 20.97 -44.99 9.88
C ASN A 509 21.26 -44.80 8.37
N PRO A 510 22.53 -44.95 7.95
CA PRO A 510 22.99 -44.44 6.66
C PRO A 510 22.49 -45.23 5.45
N ASN A 511 22.19 -46.53 5.61
CA ASN A 511 21.74 -47.37 4.50
C ASN A 511 20.91 -48.59 4.98
N PRO A 512 19.73 -48.38 5.60
CA PRO A 512 18.89 -49.46 6.13
C PRO A 512 18.35 -50.39 5.04
N ALA A 513 18.23 -49.89 3.81
CA ALA A 513 17.70 -50.63 2.68
C ALA A 513 18.75 -51.44 1.91
N PHE A 514 20.01 -51.44 2.37
CA PHE A 514 21.14 -52.04 1.64
C PHE A 514 21.24 -51.58 0.17
N ALA A 515 20.85 -50.34 -0.09
CA ALA A 515 20.86 -49.74 -1.42
C ALA A 515 22.31 -49.61 -1.93
N ASP A 516 22.48 -49.62 -3.25
CA ASP A 516 23.79 -49.48 -3.90
C ASP A 516 24.33 -48.04 -3.74
N ILE A 517 23.41 -47.06 -3.64
CA ILE A 517 23.72 -45.64 -3.40
C ILE A 517 22.82 -45.09 -2.30
N SER A 518 23.37 -44.27 -1.41
CA SER A 518 22.60 -43.58 -0.38
C SER A 518 22.91 -42.08 -0.35
N HIS A 519 21.89 -41.24 -0.28
CA HIS A 519 22.01 -39.79 -0.10
C HIS A 519 20.80 -39.20 0.62
N ASN A 520 20.92 -37.96 1.12
CA ASN A 520 19.80 -37.24 1.68
C ASN A 520 19.27 -36.26 0.63
N LYS A 521 18.14 -36.56 0.00
CA LYS A 521 17.55 -35.71 -1.04
C LYS A 521 17.10 -34.36 -0.50
N MET A 522 16.62 -34.30 0.74
CA MET A 522 16.09 -33.08 1.34
C MET A 522 17.16 -32.16 1.91
N ALA A 523 18.31 -32.68 2.34
CA ALA A 523 19.45 -31.88 2.83
C ALA A 523 20.51 -31.65 1.74
N GLY A 524 20.63 -32.58 0.79
CA GLY A 524 21.65 -32.64 -0.26
C GLY A 524 23.10 -32.80 0.27
N GLY A 525 24.05 -32.82 -0.65
CA GLY A 525 25.48 -32.57 -0.37
C GLY A 525 26.42 -33.77 -0.30
N TRP A 526 25.92 -35.00 -0.15
CA TRP A 526 26.77 -36.20 -0.13
C TRP A 526 26.09 -37.39 -0.78
N TYR A 527 26.81 -38.11 -1.66
CA TYR A 527 26.40 -39.38 -2.26
C TYR A 527 27.37 -40.47 -1.81
N TYR A 528 26.87 -41.51 -1.14
CA TYR A 528 27.66 -42.64 -0.64
C TYR A 528 27.41 -43.89 -1.47
N PHE A 529 28.47 -44.60 -1.84
CA PHE A 529 28.40 -45.82 -2.66
C PHE A 529 28.69 -47.06 -1.82
N TYR A 530 27.89 -48.10 -2.04
CA TYR A 530 27.92 -49.37 -1.30
C TYR A 530 27.95 -50.56 -2.26
N ASN A 531 27.97 -51.79 -1.74
CA ASN A 531 27.83 -53.02 -2.53
C ASN A 531 28.84 -53.15 -3.69
N ASN A 532 30.11 -52.76 -3.45
CA ASN A 532 31.19 -52.74 -4.44
C ASN A 532 30.99 -51.76 -5.61
N PHE A 533 30.11 -50.77 -5.45
CA PHE A 533 30.03 -49.61 -6.32
C PHE A 533 30.92 -48.48 -5.83
N TYR A 534 31.51 -47.75 -6.78
CA TYR A 534 32.41 -46.63 -6.53
C TYR A 534 32.16 -45.51 -7.53
N ALA A 535 32.44 -44.28 -7.12
CA ALA A 535 32.61 -43.18 -8.07
C ALA A 535 34.00 -43.31 -8.72
N LEU A 536 34.04 -43.63 -10.00
CA LEU A 536 35.24 -43.62 -10.83
C LEU A 536 35.44 -42.21 -11.41
N VAL A 537 36.55 -41.57 -11.07
CA VAL A 537 36.88 -40.21 -11.49
C VAL A 537 38.07 -40.24 -12.45
N ARG A 538 37.85 -39.87 -13.71
CA ARG A 538 38.90 -39.67 -14.72
C ARG A 538 39.38 -38.23 -14.68
N LEU A 539 40.68 -38.07 -14.43
CA LEU A 539 41.36 -36.78 -14.32
C LEU A 539 41.66 -36.18 -15.71
N GLU A 540 41.97 -34.88 -15.74
CA GLU A 540 42.32 -34.14 -16.97
C GLU A 540 43.52 -34.76 -17.71
N ASN A 541 44.47 -35.37 -16.99
CA ASN A 541 45.62 -36.05 -17.58
C ASN A 541 45.32 -37.46 -18.12
N GLY A 542 44.05 -37.91 -18.06
CA GLY A 542 43.59 -39.20 -18.55
C GLY A 542 43.70 -40.37 -17.57
N THR A 543 44.31 -40.18 -16.39
CA THR A 543 44.39 -41.20 -15.33
C THR A 543 43.11 -41.26 -14.50
N TYR A 544 42.91 -42.36 -13.77
CA TYR A 544 41.71 -42.68 -12.99
C TYR A 544 42.00 -42.75 -11.50
N ARG A 545 41.03 -42.28 -10.71
CA ARG A 545 40.90 -42.45 -9.26
C ARG A 545 39.52 -42.98 -8.92
N TYR A 546 39.33 -43.44 -7.69
CA TYR A 546 38.01 -43.83 -7.20
C TYR A 546 37.71 -43.19 -5.84
N ALA A 547 36.42 -43.13 -5.50
CA ALA A 547 35.96 -42.73 -4.19
C ALA A 547 34.72 -43.52 -3.76
N THR A 548 34.57 -43.71 -2.45
CA THR A 548 33.37 -44.32 -1.82
C THR A 548 32.27 -43.31 -1.55
N TYR A 549 32.52 -42.02 -1.80
CA TYR A 549 31.51 -40.99 -1.78
C TYR A 549 31.91 -39.76 -2.60
N LEU A 550 30.90 -38.98 -2.99
CA LEU A 550 31.04 -37.64 -3.56
C LEU A 550 30.47 -36.59 -2.59
N ARG A 551 31.06 -35.40 -2.56
CA ARG A 551 30.55 -34.23 -1.83
C ARG A 551 30.44 -33.06 -2.79
N PHE A 552 29.30 -32.41 -2.90
CA PHE A 552 29.20 -31.19 -3.70
C PHE A 552 27.96 -30.39 -3.32
N HIS A 553 28.18 -29.29 -2.62
CA HIS A 553 27.12 -28.45 -2.07
C HIS A 553 27.63 -27.07 -1.74
N GLY A 554 26.80 -26.06 -1.95
CA GLY A 554 26.97 -24.76 -1.30
C GLY A 554 26.67 -24.85 0.19
N SER A 555 27.14 -23.85 0.94
CA SER A 555 26.74 -23.58 2.32
C SER A 555 26.73 -22.09 2.58
N PHE A 556 26.31 -21.67 3.77
CA PHE A 556 26.18 -20.26 4.15
C PHE A 556 27.43 -19.40 3.91
N SER A 557 28.63 -19.98 3.96
CA SER A 557 29.90 -19.25 3.81
C SER A 557 30.81 -19.78 2.70
N THR A 558 30.43 -20.86 2.02
CA THR A 558 31.30 -21.50 1.02
C THR A 558 30.48 -21.81 -0.22
N ALA A 559 30.88 -21.24 -1.35
CA ALA A 559 30.21 -21.45 -2.62
C ALA A 559 30.36 -22.89 -3.10
N VAL A 560 29.41 -23.38 -3.89
CA VAL A 560 29.44 -24.74 -4.43
C VAL A 560 30.70 -25.00 -5.29
N ALA A 561 31.24 -23.95 -5.92
CA ALA A 561 32.48 -24.02 -6.70
C ALA A 561 33.74 -24.33 -5.85
N GLU A 562 33.69 -24.10 -4.53
CA GLU A 562 34.78 -24.38 -3.61
C GLU A 562 34.57 -25.66 -2.79
N ARG A 563 33.33 -26.15 -2.76
CA ARG A 563 32.91 -27.31 -1.96
C ARG A 563 32.35 -28.40 -2.86
N ASN A 564 33.20 -28.87 -3.75
CA ASN A 564 32.98 -30.04 -4.61
C ASN A 564 34.19 -30.96 -4.48
N GLY A 565 33.98 -32.25 -4.27
CA GLY A 565 35.05 -33.20 -4.06
C GLY A 565 34.61 -34.66 -4.05
N TYR A 566 35.59 -35.53 -4.01
CA TYR A 566 35.43 -36.98 -4.00
C TYR A 566 36.38 -37.56 -2.96
N GLY A 567 35.84 -38.38 -2.05
CA GLY A 567 36.59 -38.78 -0.85
C GLY A 567 36.94 -37.60 0.07
N LEU A 568 37.82 -37.85 1.05
CA LEU A 568 38.15 -36.85 2.09
C LEU A 568 39.10 -35.76 1.57
N ASN A 569 39.94 -36.10 0.58
CA ASN A 569 41.18 -35.38 0.30
C ASN A 569 41.27 -34.78 -1.11
N TYR A 570 40.23 -34.91 -1.93
CA TYR A 570 40.27 -34.43 -3.31
C TYR A 570 39.07 -33.54 -3.61
N ASN A 571 39.36 -32.42 -4.28
CA ASN A 571 38.36 -31.52 -4.84
C ASN A 571 38.35 -31.67 -6.36
N TYR A 572 37.20 -31.40 -6.97
CA TYR A 572 37.14 -31.29 -8.42
C TYR A 572 37.76 -29.95 -8.87
N THR A 573 38.23 -29.92 -10.10
CA THR A 573 38.77 -28.72 -10.72
C THR A 573 37.67 -28.08 -11.56
N MET A 574 37.07 -27.01 -11.05
CA MET A 574 36.00 -26.28 -11.77
C MET A 574 36.50 -25.69 -13.11
N THR A 575 35.67 -25.76 -14.15
CA THR A 575 35.91 -25.06 -15.43
C THR A 575 35.83 -23.55 -15.24
N ALA A 576 36.35 -22.76 -16.19
CA ALA A 576 36.30 -21.30 -16.12
C ALA A 576 34.85 -20.77 -16.12
N GLU A 577 34.00 -21.30 -17.02
CA GLU A 577 32.56 -21.00 -17.08
C GLU A 577 31.86 -21.32 -15.75
N ALA A 578 32.19 -22.46 -15.14
CA ALA A 578 31.58 -22.86 -13.89
C ALA A 578 32.00 -21.98 -12.72
N LYS A 579 33.26 -21.51 -12.68
CA LYS A 579 33.71 -20.54 -11.66
C LYS A 579 33.00 -19.21 -11.80
N GLU A 580 32.81 -18.73 -13.02
CA GLU A 580 32.06 -17.49 -13.27
C GLU A 580 30.61 -17.62 -12.80
N LYS A 581 29.96 -18.74 -13.13
CA LYS A 581 28.53 -18.95 -12.83
C LYS A 581 28.24 -19.31 -11.37
N TYR A 582 29.07 -20.15 -10.76
CA TYR A 582 28.84 -20.75 -9.44
C TYR A 582 29.84 -20.33 -8.36
N GLY A 583 30.82 -19.48 -8.69
CA GLY A 583 31.81 -18.96 -7.75
C GLY A 583 31.21 -18.18 -6.59
N ASN A 584 30.02 -17.60 -6.79
CA ASN A 584 29.24 -16.90 -5.77
C ASN A 584 27.85 -17.54 -5.57
N TYR A 585 27.71 -18.86 -5.81
CA TYR A 585 26.46 -19.59 -5.56
C TYR A 585 26.59 -20.47 -4.31
N TYR A 586 26.00 -20.01 -3.22
CA TYR A 586 26.12 -20.56 -1.86
C TYR A 586 25.00 -21.53 -1.47
N ASN A 587 23.95 -21.69 -2.29
CA ASN A 587 22.87 -22.63 -2.01
C ASN A 587 23.23 -24.06 -2.47
N ASN A 588 22.58 -25.06 -1.88
CA ASN A 588 22.78 -26.46 -2.25
C ASN A 588 22.07 -26.78 -3.57
N ILE A 589 22.83 -26.85 -4.66
CA ILE A 589 22.31 -27.09 -6.02
C ILE A 589 21.72 -28.50 -6.22
N ILE A 590 22.10 -29.47 -5.39
CA ILE A 590 21.58 -30.84 -5.45
C ILE A 590 20.47 -31.14 -4.44
N LYS A 591 20.02 -30.14 -3.69
CA LYS A 591 18.84 -30.29 -2.84
C LYS A 591 17.63 -30.58 -3.71
N ASN A 592 16.89 -31.63 -3.36
CA ASN A 592 15.74 -32.14 -4.10
C ASN A 592 16.06 -32.58 -5.54
N GLN A 593 17.30 -33.00 -5.81
CA GLN A 593 17.74 -33.52 -7.12
C GLN A 593 18.12 -35.00 -7.05
N SER A 594 18.16 -35.68 -8.20
CA SER A 594 18.61 -37.08 -8.31
C SER A 594 20.14 -37.22 -8.27
N VAL A 595 20.61 -38.45 -8.06
CA VAL A 595 22.05 -38.77 -8.17
C VAL A 595 22.57 -38.45 -9.57
N ASP A 596 21.81 -38.83 -10.61
CA ASP A 596 22.18 -38.56 -12.01
C ASP A 596 22.38 -37.07 -12.26
N PHE A 597 21.44 -36.22 -11.82
CA PHE A 597 21.57 -34.77 -11.91
C PHE A 597 22.89 -34.27 -11.32
N GLY A 598 23.26 -34.81 -10.16
CA GLY A 598 24.48 -34.38 -9.49
C GLY A 598 25.76 -34.80 -10.22
N ILE A 599 25.80 -36.00 -10.79
CA ILE A 599 26.94 -36.47 -11.57
C ILE A 599 27.03 -35.73 -12.91
N ASP A 600 25.91 -35.49 -13.59
CA ASP A 600 25.87 -34.65 -14.79
C ASP A 600 26.40 -33.24 -14.50
N TRP A 601 26.00 -32.65 -13.37
CA TRP A 601 26.48 -31.33 -12.96
C TRP A 601 28.00 -31.31 -12.80
N LEU A 602 28.57 -32.31 -12.12
CA LEU A 602 30.02 -32.44 -11.98
C LEU A 602 30.69 -32.59 -13.35
N ASN A 603 30.18 -33.48 -14.20
CA ASN A 603 30.78 -33.75 -15.51
C ASN A 603 30.70 -32.58 -16.48
N GLN A 604 29.70 -31.71 -16.34
CA GLN A 604 29.57 -30.50 -17.14
C GLN A 604 30.48 -29.37 -16.64
N TYR A 605 30.66 -29.25 -15.33
CA TYR A 605 31.25 -28.04 -14.72
C TYR A 605 32.62 -28.24 -14.08
N THR A 606 33.16 -29.46 -14.15
CA THR A 606 34.51 -29.78 -13.71
C THR A 606 35.33 -30.31 -14.87
N LYS A 607 36.65 -30.33 -14.70
CA LYS A 607 37.58 -30.86 -15.71
C LYS A 607 37.68 -32.38 -15.68
N GLU A 608 37.35 -32.97 -14.55
CA GLU A 608 37.28 -34.41 -14.36
C GLU A 608 35.93 -34.95 -14.88
N SER A 609 35.88 -36.24 -15.16
CA SER A 609 34.63 -36.95 -15.47
C SER A 609 34.40 -38.09 -14.49
N THR A 610 33.15 -38.28 -14.10
CA THR A 610 32.69 -39.16 -13.04
C THR A 610 31.68 -40.16 -13.60
N LEU A 611 31.87 -41.43 -13.25
CA LEU A 611 30.97 -42.54 -13.57
C LEU A 611 30.79 -43.41 -12.32
N ILE A 612 29.67 -44.10 -12.20
CA ILE A 612 29.47 -45.11 -11.15
C ILE A 612 29.88 -46.46 -11.72
N VAL A 613 30.79 -47.18 -11.07
CA VAL A 613 31.26 -48.49 -11.54
C VAL A 613 31.24 -49.54 -10.44
N PHE A 614 31.02 -50.79 -10.84
CA PHE A 614 31.18 -51.97 -10.01
C PHE A 614 32.60 -52.53 -10.13
N SER A 615 33.24 -52.85 -9.00
CA SER A 615 34.50 -53.61 -8.96
C SER A 615 34.67 -54.36 -7.64
N LYS A 616 35.11 -55.62 -7.70
CA LYS A 616 35.43 -56.45 -6.52
C LYS A 616 36.76 -56.10 -5.86
N ASP A 617 37.66 -55.48 -6.63
CA ASP A 617 39.02 -55.14 -6.23
C ASP A 617 39.42 -53.83 -6.93
N ILE A 618 38.81 -52.74 -6.44
CA ILE A 618 38.89 -51.42 -7.10
C ILE A 618 40.33 -50.90 -7.16
N ASP A 619 41.19 -51.20 -6.18
CA ASP A 619 42.59 -50.79 -6.17
C ASP A 619 43.38 -51.43 -7.32
N LYS A 620 43.18 -52.75 -7.53
CA LYS A 620 43.80 -53.47 -8.63
C LYS A 620 43.26 -53.01 -9.98
N ASP A 621 41.96 -52.83 -10.09
CA ASP A 621 41.31 -52.45 -11.35
C ASP A 621 41.66 -51.02 -11.78
N ILE A 622 41.80 -50.08 -10.84
CA ILE A 622 42.30 -48.72 -11.11
C ILE A 622 43.75 -48.75 -11.59
N THR A 623 44.59 -49.61 -10.98
CA THR A 623 45.97 -49.81 -11.43
C THR A 623 46.00 -50.29 -12.88
N ARG A 624 45.15 -51.26 -13.24
CA ARG A 624 45.03 -51.78 -14.60
C ARG A 624 44.54 -50.72 -15.59
N LEU A 625 43.52 -49.92 -15.23
CA LEU A 625 43.04 -48.81 -16.04
C LEU A 625 44.14 -47.79 -16.34
N ASN A 626 44.91 -47.41 -15.32
CA ASN A 626 46.01 -46.45 -15.46
C ASN A 626 47.20 -47.00 -16.27
N GLN A 627 47.37 -48.32 -16.31
CA GLN A 627 48.35 -49.01 -17.16
C GLN A 627 47.83 -49.28 -18.59
N GLY A 628 46.55 -49.00 -18.88
CA GLY A 628 45.92 -49.29 -20.17
C GLY A 628 45.63 -50.78 -20.41
N THR A 629 45.58 -51.59 -19.34
CA THR A 629 45.32 -53.05 -19.41
C THR A 629 43.90 -53.43 -19.00
N ALA A 630 43.06 -52.45 -18.72
CA ALA A 630 41.63 -52.60 -18.47
C ALA A 630 40.86 -51.50 -19.20
N THR A 631 39.56 -51.70 -19.36
CA THR A 631 38.65 -50.71 -19.94
C THR A 631 37.39 -50.56 -19.11
N VAL A 632 36.69 -49.45 -19.26
CA VAL A 632 35.37 -49.25 -18.63
C VAL A 632 34.30 -49.61 -19.65
N GLY A 633 33.37 -50.48 -19.26
CA GLY A 633 32.28 -50.92 -20.14
C GLY A 633 31.10 -51.48 -19.34
N LYS A 634 29.97 -51.71 -20.00
CA LYS A 634 28.83 -52.36 -19.35
C LYS A 634 29.07 -53.87 -19.24
N GLY A 635 28.78 -54.43 -18.07
CA GLY A 635 28.87 -55.86 -17.75
C GLY A 635 27.89 -56.25 -16.65
N PHE A 636 27.96 -57.50 -16.20
CA PHE A 636 27.11 -58.00 -15.11
C PHE A 636 27.84 -57.94 -13.77
N ASN A 637 27.18 -57.41 -12.74
CA ASN A 637 27.66 -57.52 -11.36
C ASN A 637 27.32 -58.89 -10.73
N ASP A 638 27.65 -59.06 -9.45
CA ASP A 638 27.40 -60.32 -8.72
C ASP A 638 25.92 -60.67 -8.52
N LYS A 639 25.04 -59.67 -8.67
CA LYS A 639 23.59 -59.85 -8.61
C LYS A 639 22.98 -60.10 -10.00
N GLY A 640 23.80 -60.19 -11.05
CA GLY A 640 23.34 -60.34 -12.44
C GLY A 640 22.74 -59.07 -13.04
N GLN A 641 23.00 -57.90 -12.45
CA GLN A 641 22.51 -56.61 -12.95
C GLN A 641 23.47 -56.04 -14.00
N TYR A 642 22.93 -55.47 -15.07
CA TYR A 642 23.73 -54.88 -16.15
C TYR A 642 24.14 -53.44 -15.81
N VAL A 643 25.39 -53.27 -15.40
CA VAL A 643 25.94 -52.02 -14.84
C VAL A 643 27.29 -51.69 -15.46
N TYR A 644 27.85 -50.51 -15.20
CA TYR A 644 29.21 -50.20 -15.61
C TYR A 644 30.22 -50.93 -14.72
N CYS A 645 31.21 -51.57 -15.33
CA CYS A 645 32.26 -52.34 -14.68
C CYS A 645 33.63 -51.93 -15.24
N ILE A 646 34.69 -52.29 -14.50
CA ILE A 646 36.05 -52.29 -15.02
C ILE A 646 36.36 -53.71 -15.54
N LEU A 647 36.70 -53.82 -16.82
CA LEU A 647 36.88 -55.08 -17.55
C LEU A 647 38.37 -55.34 -17.85
#